data_AF-A0A5N6PA52-F1
#
_entry.id   AF-A0A5N6PA52-F1
#
_cell.length_a   1.000
_cell.length_b   1.000
_cell.length_c   1.000
_cell.angle_alpha   90.00
_cell.angle_beta   90.00
_cell.angle_gamma   90.00
#
_symmetry.space_group_name_H-M   'P 1'
#
loop_
_entity.id
_entity.type
_entity.pdbx_description
1 polymer ?
#
loop_
_entity_poly.entity_id
_entity_poly.type
_entity_poly.pdbx_seq_one_letter_code
_entity_poly.pdbx_strand_id
1 'polypeptide(L)'
;MWPIQIFFNKLLKAEEHDGHEEEGDLSLAKSYDFKLLLKSGNVNKAVLGRSHFVEVPHIKQLRSWDCGLACVLMVLRTLGINHYDLQDLEEICRTTSIWTVDLAYLLQKLSIRFSFFTVTLGANPDFSMEKFYKEQLANDICRVDMLFQRSVEEGIKIEHRSIKGEEIIYFILSGKYIVIALVDQCILSQPWKEDVRMPIFYTGAAAYTGHYVIICGYDAQTDEFEIRDPASSRKSDRISSRCLEEARKSYGTDEDILLKATCLPPQTPNLYGCDPWKKYQSPVDTPAGDSPENTIIPPTIPSYPHFRFRPINDRFSEVEHLLPTIRDPSYYIKYLNRSCEDPFRDCLIELLDEEPVACLISDAMFYFTQAVADDLKLPRMVLRTSSLGCAIGYGALPFFSEQGGFNLTKQDPDYEAPVPEYPLMKVKDMLKVAVNPKGYGELVTNMLKQMKASSGLIWNTFKELEEPELETINHTFQVPSFTLGPFHKYFPASSTSLVKQDRTIFSWLDTQPPKSVIYVSFGSVARITVLEFQEVAHGLENTSSPFLWVVRPGMVLGSEWLESLPEKFLEKVCDRGRVVKWCPQQEVLAHPSIGCFWTHSGWNSTLESICEGVPMICSPCFVDQPIIARYVSDVWNIGVLLEDGFERVGIGIAIKRAMMDNEGEEMRERISRLKVKVNLSLDEGGSSNKSLKSLVDYISSF
;
A
#
# COMPACT_ATOMS: atom_id res chain seq x y z
N MET A 1 -7.64 -9.03 14.60
CA MET A 1 -6.73 -8.84 13.44
C MET A 1 -6.74 -7.44 12.83
N TRP A 2 -7.83 -6.68 12.93
CA TRP A 2 -7.88 -5.30 12.43
C TRP A 2 -6.68 -4.42 12.86
N PRO A 3 -6.18 -4.45 14.12
CA PRO A 3 -5.03 -3.64 14.54
C PRO A 3 -3.71 -4.06 13.87
N ILE A 4 -3.50 -5.37 13.67
CA ILE A 4 -2.30 -5.92 13.04
C ILE A 4 -2.30 -5.66 11.53
N GLN A 5 -3.46 -5.75 10.88
CA GLN A 5 -3.61 -5.39 9.46
C GLN A 5 -3.43 -3.89 9.22
N ILE A 6 -3.91 -3.03 10.13
CA ILE A 6 -3.65 -1.58 10.09
C ILE A 6 -2.16 -1.29 10.28
N PHE A 7 -1.51 -1.97 11.24
CA PHE A 7 -0.08 -1.88 11.46
C PHE A 7 0.74 -2.31 10.24
N PHE A 8 0.42 -3.47 9.63
CA PHE A 8 1.04 -3.89 8.39
C PHE A 8 0.72 -2.94 7.24
N ASN A 9 -0.48 -2.35 7.16
CA ASN A 9 -0.81 -1.35 6.15
C ASN A 9 -0.05 -0.03 6.34
N LYS A 10 0.25 0.40 7.57
CA LYS A 10 1.17 1.52 7.81
C LYS A 10 2.60 1.16 7.36
N LEU A 11 3.05 -0.07 7.63
CA LEU A 11 4.29 -0.63 7.07
C LEU A 11 4.32 -0.61 5.54
N LEU A 12 3.20 -0.99 4.92
CA LEU A 12 3.05 -1.12 3.47
C LEU A 12 2.92 0.26 2.78
N LYS A 13 2.33 1.26 3.44
CA LYS A 13 2.22 2.65 2.91
C LYS A 13 3.55 3.40 2.92
N ALA A 14 4.45 3.09 3.85
CA ALA A 14 5.78 3.70 3.84
C ALA A 14 6.68 3.17 2.71
N GLU A 15 6.29 2.08 2.07
CA GLU A 15 6.97 1.52 0.88
C GLU A 15 6.43 2.09 -0.44
N GLU A 16 5.41 2.95 -0.43
CA GLU A 16 5.09 3.86 -1.56
C GLU A 16 6.21 4.92 -1.76
N HIS A 17 7.13 5.00 -0.79
CA HIS A 17 8.35 5.78 -0.81
C HIS A 17 9.59 4.90 -0.56
N ASP A 18 9.84 3.87 -1.36
CA ASP A 18 11.18 3.75 -1.96
C ASP A 18 11.33 2.61 -2.97
N GLY A 19 11.74 3.02 -4.16
CA GLY A 19 12.65 2.27 -5.00
C GLY A 19 13.63 3.28 -5.60
N HIS A 20 14.61 3.74 -4.82
CA HIS A 20 16.06 3.62 -5.08
C HIS A 20 16.88 4.50 -4.08
N GLU A 21 17.71 3.86 -3.23
CA GLU A 21 18.93 4.46 -2.65
C GLU A 21 19.94 4.75 -3.79
N GLU A 22 20.71 5.83 -3.87
CA GLU A 22 20.88 7.08 -3.14
C GLU A 22 21.00 8.20 -4.20
N GLU A 23 20.30 9.32 -4.03
CA GLU A 23 20.89 10.67 -4.11
C GLU A 23 19.79 11.71 -3.91
N GLY A 24 19.89 12.39 -2.77
CA GLY A 24 18.75 12.94 -2.05
C GLY A 24 17.86 13.94 -2.80
N ASP A 25 16.58 13.96 -2.48
CA ASP A 25 15.83 15.21 -2.53
C ASP A 25 14.57 15.17 -1.67
N LEU A 26 14.47 16.22 -0.87
CA LEU A 26 13.30 17.07 -0.67
C LEU A 26 11.92 16.41 -0.63
N SER A 27 11.47 16.11 0.59
CA SER A 27 10.07 16.34 0.99
C SER A 27 9.92 16.33 2.51
N LEU A 28 10.55 17.30 3.20
CA LEU A 28 10.25 17.62 4.59
C LEU A 28 9.60 19.01 4.65
N ALA A 29 8.30 19.05 4.35
CA ALA A 29 7.47 20.23 4.56
C ALA A 29 6.11 19.86 5.19
N LYS A 30 6.13 19.04 6.26
CA LYS A 30 5.02 19.00 7.22
C LYS A 30 5.21 20.15 8.22
N SER A 31 4.43 21.21 8.05
CA SER A 31 3.98 22.15 9.09
C SER A 31 5.04 22.54 10.15
N TYR A 32 6.07 23.29 9.76
CA TYR A 32 6.91 24.00 10.73
C TYR A 32 6.19 25.24 11.25
N ASP A 33 5.95 25.28 12.55
CA ASP A 33 5.51 26.50 13.24
C ASP A 33 6.69 27.48 13.34
N PHE A 34 6.73 28.42 12.40
CA PHE A 34 7.84 29.36 12.17
C PHE A 34 8.04 30.39 13.31
N LYS A 35 7.16 30.42 14.33
CA LYS A 35 7.30 31.34 15.47
C LYS A 35 8.26 30.86 16.57
N LEU A 36 8.65 29.58 16.59
CA LEU A 36 9.57 29.03 17.61
C LEU A 36 11.05 29.09 17.21
N LEU A 37 11.37 29.17 15.91
CA LEU A 37 12.75 29.09 15.40
C LEU A 37 13.55 30.40 15.45
N LEU A 38 12.92 31.55 15.73
CA LEU A 38 13.61 32.84 15.88
C LEU A 38 13.99 33.18 17.34
N LYS A 39 13.66 32.33 18.32
CA LYS A 39 13.90 32.63 19.76
C LYS A 39 14.93 31.76 20.48
N SER A 40 15.33 30.61 19.94
CA SER A 40 16.33 29.76 20.60
C SER A 40 17.57 29.60 19.73
N GLY A 41 18.58 30.43 20.00
CA GLY A 41 19.90 30.31 19.40
C GLY A 41 20.64 29.10 19.95
N ASN A 42 20.46 27.93 19.31
CA ASN A 42 21.47 26.88 19.14
C ASN A 42 20.83 25.58 18.63
N VAL A 43 20.80 25.35 17.30
CA VAL A 43 20.89 24.01 16.68
C VAL A 43 21.52 24.15 15.27
N ASN A 44 22.30 23.14 14.88
CA ASN A 44 23.23 23.02 13.74
C ASN A 44 22.75 23.54 12.35
N LYS A 45 23.58 24.43 11.76
CA LYS A 45 23.60 24.83 10.35
C LYS A 45 24.45 23.87 9.51
N ALA A 46 23.83 23.04 8.68
CA ALA A 46 24.38 22.34 7.51
C ALA A 46 23.19 21.57 6.87
N VAL A 47 22.77 21.66 5.60
CA VAL A 47 23.36 22.12 4.33
C VAL A 47 22.21 22.48 3.36
N LEU A 48 21.82 23.75 3.20
CA LEU A 48 21.19 24.24 1.97
C LEU A 48 21.94 25.50 1.56
N GLY A 49 22.27 25.61 0.27
CA GLY A 49 23.00 26.76 -0.27
C GLY A 49 22.25 28.07 0.00
N ARG A 50 22.99 29.18 0.14
CA ARG A 50 22.35 30.51 0.30
C ARG A 50 21.59 30.94 -0.95
N SER A 51 21.97 30.43 -2.12
CA SER A 51 21.31 30.67 -3.42
C SER A 51 21.62 29.48 -4.33
N HIS A 52 20.72 29.12 -5.23
CA HIS A 52 20.95 28.08 -6.25
C HIS A 52 20.30 28.48 -7.58
N PHE A 53 20.96 28.17 -8.70
CA PHE A 53 20.48 28.49 -10.05
C PHE A 53 20.81 27.34 -11.01
N VAL A 54 19.78 26.83 -11.68
CA VAL A 54 19.88 25.85 -12.76
C VAL A 54 19.99 26.58 -14.09
N GLU A 55 20.95 26.18 -14.92
CA GLU A 55 21.09 26.73 -16.26
C GLU A 55 19.95 26.23 -17.18
N VAL A 56 18.98 27.11 -17.44
CA VAL A 56 17.89 26.87 -18.39
C VAL A 56 18.03 27.84 -19.56
N PRO A 57 18.06 27.37 -20.82
CA PRO A 57 18.12 28.24 -21.98
C PRO A 57 16.83 29.03 -22.11
N HIS A 58 16.93 30.31 -22.48
CA HIS A 58 15.76 31.14 -22.73
C HIS A 58 15.23 30.92 -24.15
N ILE A 59 13.93 30.63 -24.26
CA ILE A 59 13.24 30.48 -25.54
C ILE A 59 12.06 31.43 -25.55
N LYS A 60 12.00 32.28 -26.59
CA LYS A 60 10.89 33.22 -26.78
C LYS A 60 9.68 32.52 -27.37
N GLN A 61 8.51 32.87 -26.87
CA GLN A 61 7.25 32.52 -27.52
C GLN A 61 7.16 33.21 -28.90
N LEU A 62 6.56 32.55 -29.88
CA LEU A 62 6.40 33.10 -31.23
C LEU A 62 5.01 33.71 -31.44
N ARG A 63 4.03 33.29 -30.64
CA ARG A 63 2.64 33.73 -30.71
C ARG A 63 2.20 34.18 -29.30
N SER A 64 0.97 34.66 -29.17
CA SER A 64 0.45 35.12 -27.88
C SER A 64 0.05 33.98 -26.94
N TRP A 65 -0.02 32.74 -27.44
CA TRP A 65 -0.61 31.59 -26.73
C TRP A 65 0.37 30.43 -26.48
N ASP A 66 1.56 30.45 -27.10
CA ASP A 66 2.52 29.34 -27.09
C ASP A 66 3.57 29.47 -25.97
N CYS A 67 3.36 30.34 -24.97
CA CYS A 67 4.28 30.48 -23.83
C CYS A 67 4.48 29.17 -23.06
N GLY A 68 3.42 28.37 -22.89
CA GLY A 68 3.51 27.02 -22.29
C GLY A 68 4.36 26.05 -23.12
N LEU A 69 4.24 26.09 -24.44
CA LEU A 69 5.05 25.26 -25.35
C LEU A 69 6.53 25.70 -25.33
N ALA A 70 6.79 27.01 -25.24
CA ALA A 70 8.13 27.54 -25.05
C ALA A 70 8.74 27.06 -23.73
N CYS A 71 7.98 27.02 -22.63
CA CYS A 71 8.41 26.44 -21.36
C CYS A 71 8.74 24.95 -21.49
N VAL A 72 7.88 24.14 -22.13
CA VAL A 72 8.18 22.73 -22.40
C VAL A 72 9.46 22.58 -23.25
N LEU A 73 9.65 23.43 -24.26
CA LEU A 73 10.86 23.40 -25.07
C LEU A 73 12.12 23.75 -24.26
N MET A 74 12.03 24.71 -23.33
CA MET A 74 13.11 25.03 -22.38
C MET A 74 13.46 23.83 -21.48
N VAL A 75 12.45 23.10 -21.00
CA VAL A 75 12.64 21.84 -20.26
C VAL A 75 13.38 20.82 -21.11
N LEU A 76 12.93 20.58 -22.36
CA LEU A 76 13.57 19.62 -23.26
C LEU A 76 15.03 19.97 -23.52
N ARG A 77 15.34 21.24 -23.78
CA ARG A 77 16.72 21.69 -23.98
C ARG A 77 17.59 21.53 -22.72
N THR A 78 17.03 21.78 -21.55
CA THR A 78 17.70 21.55 -20.26
C THR A 78 18.05 20.08 -20.07
N LEU A 79 17.20 19.17 -20.58
CA LEU A 79 17.43 17.73 -20.59
C LEU A 79 18.27 17.25 -21.78
N GLY A 80 18.87 18.14 -22.57
CA GLY A 80 19.68 17.78 -23.74
C GLY A 80 18.90 17.27 -24.95
N ILE A 81 17.57 17.40 -24.95
CA ILE A 81 16.69 17.01 -26.07
C ILE A 81 16.56 18.18 -27.04
N ASN A 82 17.27 18.11 -28.16
CA ASN A 82 17.46 19.23 -29.09
C ASN A 82 16.70 19.10 -30.42
N HIS A 83 16.04 17.97 -30.68
CA HIS A 83 15.47 17.66 -32.01
C HIS A 83 14.02 18.11 -32.22
N TYR A 84 13.36 18.65 -31.19
CA TYR A 84 12.03 19.27 -31.32
C TYR A 84 12.14 20.78 -31.41
N ASP A 85 11.29 21.44 -32.20
CA ASP A 85 11.06 22.88 -32.16
C ASP A 85 9.62 23.23 -31.72
N LEU A 86 9.25 24.52 -31.73
CA LEU A 86 7.91 24.95 -31.31
C LEU A 86 6.81 24.46 -32.25
N GLN A 87 7.10 24.27 -33.53
CA GLN A 87 6.14 23.79 -34.51
C GLN A 87 5.85 22.31 -34.28
N ASP A 88 6.87 21.51 -33.94
CA ASP A 88 6.70 20.11 -33.56
C ASP A 88 5.80 19.99 -32.32
N LEU A 89 6.05 20.81 -31.28
CA LEU A 89 5.25 20.78 -30.05
C LEU A 89 3.80 21.21 -30.29
N GLU A 90 3.56 22.18 -31.18
CA GLU A 90 2.23 22.59 -31.62
C GLU A 90 1.48 21.41 -32.30
N GLU A 91 2.13 20.69 -33.20
CA GLU A 91 1.54 19.54 -33.90
C GLU A 91 1.23 18.37 -32.94
N ILE A 92 2.06 18.18 -31.92
CA ILE A 92 1.86 17.14 -30.90
C ILE A 92 0.71 17.50 -29.95
N CYS A 93 0.63 18.76 -29.51
CA CYS A 93 -0.36 19.25 -28.55
C CYS A 93 -1.77 19.39 -29.16
N ARG A 94 -1.87 19.70 -30.46
CA ARG A 94 -3.13 19.75 -31.24
C ARG A 94 -4.19 20.72 -30.70
N THR A 95 -3.79 21.75 -29.95
CA THR A 95 -4.65 22.86 -29.52
C THR A 95 -3.84 24.15 -29.48
N THR A 96 -4.53 25.29 -29.61
CA THR A 96 -3.96 26.63 -29.43
C THR A 96 -4.44 27.32 -28.16
N SER A 97 -5.42 26.71 -27.46
CA SER A 97 -5.83 27.10 -26.10
C SER A 97 -5.17 26.14 -25.12
N ILE A 98 -4.00 26.53 -24.62
CA ILE A 98 -3.10 25.68 -23.85
C ILE A 98 -3.41 25.79 -22.35
N TRP A 99 -3.89 24.69 -21.77
CA TRP A 99 -4.06 24.52 -20.33
C TRP A 99 -2.90 23.71 -19.74
N THR A 100 -2.67 23.79 -18.43
CA THR A 100 -1.55 23.09 -17.79
C THR A 100 -1.66 21.57 -17.98
N VAL A 101 -2.89 21.04 -18.02
CA VAL A 101 -3.15 19.63 -18.33
C VAL A 101 -2.70 19.28 -19.76
N ASP A 102 -2.83 20.19 -20.74
CA ASP A 102 -2.31 19.95 -22.09
C ASP A 102 -0.78 19.85 -22.10
N LEU A 103 -0.10 20.68 -21.31
CA LEU A 103 1.35 20.61 -21.13
C LEU A 103 1.77 19.32 -20.41
N ALA A 104 0.99 18.85 -19.44
CA ALA A 104 1.20 17.58 -18.77
C ALA A 104 1.11 16.41 -19.76
N TYR A 105 0.09 16.37 -20.60
CA TYR A 105 -0.05 15.36 -21.67
C TYR A 105 1.08 15.45 -22.70
N LEU A 106 1.51 16.66 -23.05
CA LEU A 106 2.65 16.86 -23.95
C LEU A 106 3.94 16.29 -23.35
N LEU A 107 4.25 16.60 -22.10
CA LEU A 107 5.43 16.07 -21.39
C LEU A 107 5.35 14.54 -21.25
N GLN A 108 4.18 13.99 -20.92
CA GLN A 108 3.96 12.55 -20.80
C GLN A 108 4.20 11.82 -22.13
N LYS A 109 3.66 12.36 -23.23
CA LYS A 109 3.86 11.81 -24.59
C LYS A 109 5.31 11.87 -25.06
N LEU A 110 6.08 12.82 -24.54
CA LEU A 110 7.52 12.93 -24.75
C LEU A 110 8.34 12.11 -23.73
N SER A 111 7.68 11.28 -22.92
CA SER A 111 8.29 10.44 -21.88
C SER A 111 9.08 11.22 -20.83
N ILE A 112 8.67 12.47 -20.57
CA ILE A 112 9.26 13.33 -19.56
C ILE A 112 8.50 13.17 -18.25
N ARG A 113 9.17 12.71 -17.18
CA ARG A 113 8.58 12.65 -15.83
C ARG A 113 8.47 14.03 -15.19
N PHE A 114 7.32 14.36 -14.61
CA PHE A 114 7.02 15.59 -13.87
C PHE A 114 5.99 15.31 -12.76
N SER A 115 5.79 16.26 -11.84
CA SER A 115 4.66 16.28 -10.90
C SER A 115 3.77 17.49 -11.20
N PHE A 116 2.45 17.30 -11.29
CA PHE A 116 1.49 18.39 -11.53
C PHE A 116 0.72 18.72 -10.26
N PHE A 117 0.78 19.97 -9.80
CA PHE A 117 0.01 20.50 -8.67
C PHE A 117 -1.01 21.52 -9.16
N THR A 118 -2.23 21.46 -8.64
CA THR A 118 -3.31 22.42 -8.93
C THR A 118 -4.31 22.48 -7.78
N VAL A 119 -5.03 23.59 -7.61
CA VAL A 119 -6.16 23.69 -6.68
C VAL A 119 -7.52 23.44 -7.34
N THR A 120 -7.54 23.24 -8.67
CA THR A 120 -8.78 23.01 -9.43
C THR A 120 -8.64 21.75 -10.30
N LEU A 121 -9.64 20.87 -10.25
CA LEU A 121 -9.72 19.72 -11.16
C LEU A 121 -10.75 20.02 -12.24
N GLY A 122 -10.30 20.11 -13.49
CA GLY A 122 -11.13 20.52 -14.62
C GLY A 122 -11.06 22.02 -14.89
N ALA A 123 -11.87 22.49 -15.84
CA ALA A 123 -11.95 23.91 -16.15
C ALA A 123 -12.91 24.60 -15.17
N ASN A 124 -12.42 25.58 -14.42
CA ASN A 124 -13.28 26.34 -13.51
C ASN A 124 -14.28 27.21 -14.32
N PRO A 125 -15.60 26.96 -14.25
CA PRO A 125 -16.58 27.74 -15.00
C PRO A 125 -16.66 29.21 -14.53
N ASP A 126 -16.27 29.48 -13.27
CA ASP A 126 -16.29 30.82 -12.69
C ASP A 126 -15.26 31.75 -13.36
N PHE A 127 -14.24 31.19 -14.01
CA PHE A 127 -13.26 31.97 -14.77
C PHE A 127 -13.82 32.62 -16.03
N SER A 128 -15.06 32.29 -16.44
CA SER A 128 -15.78 33.02 -17.49
C SER A 128 -15.94 34.52 -17.20
N MET A 129 -15.80 34.91 -15.92
CA MET A 129 -15.78 36.31 -15.47
C MET A 129 -14.53 37.06 -15.95
N GLU A 130 -13.41 36.36 -16.16
CA GLU A 130 -12.20 36.93 -16.72
C GLU A 130 -12.28 36.99 -18.25
N LYS A 131 -11.93 38.17 -18.81
CA LYS A 131 -11.99 38.38 -20.27
C LYS A 131 -11.09 37.40 -21.04
N PHE A 132 -9.99 36.98 -20.43
CA PHE A 132 -9.04 36.03 -21.00
C PHE A 132 -9.68 34.67 -21.32
N TYR A 133 -10.51 34.13 -20.42
CA TYR A 133 -11.14 32.83 -20.61
C TYR A 133 -12.49 32.90 -21.36
N LYS A 134 -13.15 34.06 -21.34
CA LYS A 134 -14.54 34.24 -21.81
C LYS A 134 -14.86 33.68 -23.20
N GLU A 135 -13.94 33.77 -24.17
CA GLU A 135 -14.20 33.34 -25.56
C GLU A 135 -13.94 31.85 -25.79
N GLN A 136 -12.98 31.26 -25.07
CA GLN A 136 -12.50 29.89 -25.30
C GLN A 136 -13.09 28.88 -24.29
N LEU A 137 -13.41 29.32 -23.07
CA LEU A 137 -13.80 28.45 -21.95
C LEU A 137 -14.99 27.55 -22.26
N ALA A 138 -16.01 28.06 -22.96
CA ALA A 138 -17.18 27.25 -23.33
C ALA A 138 -16.83 26.07 -24.25
N ASN A 139 -15.80 26.22 -25.09
CA ASN A 139 -15.32 25.16 -25.98
C ASN A 139 -14.29 24.26 -25.28
N ASP A 140 -13.58 24.81 -24.29
CA ASP A 140 -12.52 24.11 -23.57
C ASP A 140 -13.01 23.26 -22.40
N ILE A 141 -14.08 23.65 -21.69
CA ILE A 141 -14.55 22.96 -20.48
C ILE A 141 -14.65 21.45 -20.71
N CYS A 142 -15.39 21.04 -21.75
CA CYS A 142 -15.59 19.62 -22.03
C CYS A 142 -14.26 18.90 -22.32
N ARG A 143 -13.36 19.54 -23.06
CA ARG A 143 -12.03 18.97 -23.39
C ARG A 143 -11.14 18.87 -22.16
N VAL A 144 -11.02 19.95 -21.40
CA VAL A 144 -10.16 20.05 -20.23
C VAL A 144 -10.65 19.10 -19.14
N ASP A 145 -11.96 19.06 -18.85
CA ASP A 145 -12.54 18.11 -17.90
C ASP A 145 -12.29 16.66 -18.31
N MET A 146 -12.42 16.34 -19.61
CA MET A 146 -12.07 15.01 -20.13
C MET A 146 -10.58 14.69 -19.97
N LEU A 147 -9.69 15.66 -20.16
CA LEU A 147 -8.25 15.47 -19.96
C LEU A 147 -7.92 15.25 -18.49
N PHE A 148 -8.52 16.01 -17.57
CA PHE A 148 -8.36 15.76 -16.13
C PHE A 148 -8.93 14.38 -15.73
N GLN A 149 -10.10 14.00 -16.24
CA GLN A 149 -10.70 12.68 -15.94
C GLN A 149 -9.84 11.52 -16.44
N ARG A 150 -9.23 11.65 -17.63
CA ARG A 150 -8.37 10.61 -18.22
C ARG A 150 -6.92 10.67 -17.75
N SER A 151 -6.51 11.75 -17.10
CA SER A 151 -5.10 11.95 -16.68
C SER A 151 -4.58 10.78 -15.86
N VAL A 152 -5.40 10.23 -14.96
CA VAL A 152 -5.08 9.08 -14.12
C VAL A 152 -4.89 7.79 -14.93
N GLU A 153 -5.74 7.56 -15.94
CA GLU A 153 -5.67 6.40 -16.82
C GLU A 153 -4.41 6.46 -17.72
N GLU A 154 -3.97 7.66 -18.06
CA GLU A 154 -2.83 7.95 -18.93
C GLU A 154 -1.50 8.10 -18.14
N GLY A 155 -1.54 7.85 -16.82
CA GLY A 155 -0.37 7.85 -15.94
C GLY A 155 0.14 9.26 -15.56
N ILE A 156 -0.66 10.30 -15.75
CA ILE A 156 -0.36 11.67 -15.32
C ILE A 156 -0.80 11.83 -13.86
N LYS A 157 0.16 11.94 -12.95
CA LYS A 157 -0.10 12.16 -11.53
C LYS A 157 -0.39 13.65 -11.27
N ILE A 158 -1.63 13.95 -10.89
CA ILE A 158 -2.09 15.29 -10.50
C ILE A 158 -2.32 15.31 -8.98
N GLU A 159 -1.68 16.24 -8.28
CA GLU A 159 -1.87 16.50 -6.85
C GLU A 159 -2.81 17.70 -6.66
N HIS A 160 -4.02 17.42 -6.16
CA HIS A 160 -5.04 18.44 -5.90
C HIS A 160 -4.77 19.18 -4.59
N ARG A 161 -3.76 20.06 -4.59
CA ARG A 161 -3.41 20.93 -3.46
C ARG A 161 -2.65 22.18 -3.92
N SER A 162 -2.73 23.24 -3.12
CA SER A 162 -1.82 24.39 -3.22
C SER A 162 -0.43 23.99 -2.73
N ILE A 163 0.61 24.32 -3.51
CA ILE A 163 2.00 24.28 -3.06
C ILE A 163 2.33 25.59 -2.35
N LYS A 164 3.02 25.55 -1.20
CA LYS A 164 3.41 26.79 -0.51
C LYS A 164 4.67 27.39 -1.14
N GLY A 165 4.82 28.72 -1.07
CA GLY A 165 6.01 29.41 -1.60
C GLY A 165 7.32 28.86 -1.02
N GLU A 166 7.32 28.48 0.27
CA GLU A 166 8.49 27.89 0.93
C GLU A 166 8.86 26.51 0.36
N GLU A 167 7.87 25.74 -0.11
CA GLU A 167 8.11 24.45 -0.78
C GLU A 167 8.79 24.67 -2.14
N ILE A 168 8.35 25.68 -2.90
CA ILE A 168 9.00 26.06 -4.18
C ILE A 168 10.46 26.50 -3.93
N ILE A 169 10.69 27.34 -2.91
CA ILE A 169 12.05 27.75 -2.50
C ILE A 169 12.91 26.53 -2.22
N TYR A 170 12.39 25.59 -1.44
CA TYR A 170 13.09 24.35 -1.08
C TYR A 170 13.46 23.58 -2.36
N PHE A 171 12.50 23.28 -3.23
CA PHE A 171 12.73 22.56 -4.50
C PHE A 171 13.79 23.21 -5.37
N ILE A 172 13.79 24.53 -5.49
CA ILE A 172 14.77 25.25 -6.30
C ILE A 172 16.16 25.26 -5.64
N LEU A 173 16.24 25.41 -4.31
CA LEU A 173 17.50 25.41 -3.58
C LEU A 173 18.22 24.06 -3.56
N SER A 174 17.53 22.96 -3.88
CA SER A 174 18.15 21.66 -4.05
C SER A 174 19.02 21.55 -5.30
N GLY A 175 18.69 22.34 -6.32
CA GLY A 175 19.32 22.30 -7.62
C GLY A 175 18.93 21.13 -8.52
N LYS A 176 17.99 20.29 -8.09
CA LYS A 176 17.51 19.18 -8.89
C LYS A 176 16.22 19.49 -9.62
N TYR A 177 15.57 20.62 -9.37
CA TYR A 177 14.27 20.94 -9.93
C TYR A 177 14.22 22.28 -10.69
N ILE A 178 13.37 22.29 -11.71
CA ILE A 178 12.84 23.49 -12.36
C ILE A 178 11.31 23.40 -12.37
N VAL A 179 10.65 24.55 -12.39
CA VAL A 179 9.18 24.62 -12.24
C VAL A 179 8.59 25.38 -13.43
N ILE A 180 7.59 24.81 -14.11
CA ILE A 180 6.71 25.59 -14.97
C ILE A 180 5.54 26.07 -14.11
N ALA A 181 5.32 27.37 -14.01
CA ALA A 181 4.24 27.95 -13.22
C ALA A 181 3.30 28.77 -14.12
N LEU A 182 2.00 28.60 -13.93
CA LEU A 182 0.99 29.51 -14.46
C LEU A 182 0.87 30.73 -13.53
N VAL A 183 1.03 31.92 -14.10
CA VAL A 183 1.03 33.18 -13.35
C VAL A 183 0.18 34.22 -14.07
N ASP A 184 -0.31 35.20 -13.31
CA ASP A 184 -0.89 36.41 -13.88
C ASP A 184 0.23 37.34 -14.37
N GLN A 185 0.33 37.47 -15.69
CA GLN A 185 1.35 38.28 -16.36
C GLN A 185 1.29 39.75 -15.95
N CYS A 186 0.09 40.28 -15.66
CA CYS A 186 -0.10 41.67 -15.28
C CYS A 186 0.49 41.97 -13.91
N ILE A 187 0.48 40.99 -12.99
CA ILE A 187 1.09 41.11 -11.67
C ILE A 187 2.60 40.91 -11.78
N LEU A 188 3.04 39.90 -12.53
CA LEU A 188 4.46 39.58 -12.72
C LEU A 188 5.25 40.73 -13.37
N SER A 189 4.63 41.45 -14.30
CA SER A 189 5.28 42.52 -15.09
C SER A 189 5.35 43.88 -14.37
N GLN A 190 4.76 44.02 -13.18
CA GLN A 190 4.76 45.28 -12.45
C GLN A 190 6.13 45.53 -11.79
N PRO A 191 6.76 46.70 -12.02
CA PRO A 191 8.01 47.04 -11.36
C PRO A 191 7.77 47.34 -9.88
N TRP A 192 8.13 46.40 -9.01
CA TRP A 192 8.12 46.63 -7.56
C TRP A 192 9.29 47.54 -7.18
N LYS A 193 9.00 48.82 -6.89
CA LYS A 193 9.91 49.68 -6.12
C LYS A 193 9.36 49.81 -4.71
N GLU A 194 10.14 49.34 -3.74
CA GLU A 194 10.07 49.64 -2.29
C GLU A 194 8.64 49.82 -1.71
N ASP A 195 8.06 48.73 -1.21
CA ASP A 195 7.01 48.63 -0.15
C ASP A 195 5.86 49.66 -0.11
N VAL A 196 5.54 50.33 -1.21
CA VAL A 196 4.37 51.21 -1.33
C VAL A 196 3.63 50.87 -2.61
N ARG A 197 2.42 50.31 -2.49
CA ARG A 197 1.44 50.29 -3.59
C ARG A 197 1.20 51.74 -3.99
N MET A 198 1.76 52.18 -5.11
CA MET A 198 1.24 53.35 -5.80
C MET A 198 -0.17 52.98 -6.29
N PRO A 199 -1.23 53.66 -5.84
CA PRO A 199 -2.56 53.41 -6.38
C PRO A 199 -2.54 53.91 -7.82
N ILE A 200 -2.57 52.99 -8.78
CA ILE A 200 -2.85 53.36 -10.17
C ILE A 200 -4.30 53.86 -10.18
N PHE A 201 -4.43 55.16 -10.42
CA PHE A 201 -5.69 55.82 -10.70
C PHE A 201 -6.38 55.15 -11.89
N TYR A 202 -7.68 54.93 -11.74
CA TYR A 202 -8.63 54.45 -12.75
C TYR A 202 -8.27 54.80 -14.20
N THR A 203 -7.71 53.82 -14.93
CA THR A 203 -7.91 53.65 -16.38
C THR A 203 -7.91 52.15 -16.70
N GLY A 204 -9.05 51.48 -16.48
CA GLY A 204 -9.29 50.08 -16.83
C GLY A 204 -8.53 49.07 -15.95
N ALA A 205 -9.24 48.28 -15.15
CA ALA A 205 -8.65 47.14 -14.46
C ALA A 205 -7.89 46.29 -15.49
N ALA A 206 -6.57 46.12 -15.32
CA ALA A 206 -5.79 45.21 -16.13
C ALA A 206 -6.43 43.83 -15.94
N ALA A 207 -7.05 43.32 -17.01
CA ALA A 207 -7.72 42.04 -16.97
C ALA A 207 -6.66 40.95 -16.79
N TYR A 208 -6.97 39.95 -15.97
CA TYR A 208 -6.12 38.77 -15.78
C TYR A 208 -5.59 38.28 -17.13
N THR A 209 -4.30 37.95 -17.19
CA THR A 209 -3.69 37.33 -18.37
C THR A 209 -2.84 36.16 -17.91
N GLY A 210 -3.32 34.93 -18.17
CA GLY A 210 -2.61 33.71 -17.82
C GLY A 210 -1.36 33.54 -18.68
N HIS A 211 -0.23 33.28 -18.03
CA HIS A 211 1.07 33.18 -18.69
C HIS A 211 1.97 32.17 -18.00
N TYR A 212 2.72 31.37 -18.76
CA TYR A 212 3.62 30.36 -18.20
C TYR A 212 5.06 30.88 -18.16
N VAL A 213 5.75 30.63 -17.04
CA VAL A 213 7.17 30.93 -16.84
C VAL A 213 7.91 29.74 -16.27
N ILE A 214 9.23 29.66 -16.47
CA ILE A 214 10.08 28.68 -15.78
C ILE A 214 10.75 29.35 -14.58
N ILE A 215 10.62 28.76 -13.39
CA ILE A 215 11.43 29.09 -12.22
C ILE A 215 12.62 28.15 -12.19
N CYS A 216 13.83 28.73 -12.20
CA CYS A 216 15.07 27.96 -12.31
C CYS A 216 16.14 28.40 -11.31
N GLY A 217 15.86 29.35 -10.42
CA GLY A 217 16.80 29.71 -9.36
C GLY A 217 16.16 30.52 -8.25
N TYR A 218 16.84 30.58 -7.11
CA TYR A 218 16.40 31.34 -5.95
C TYR A 218 17.60 31.89 -5.18
N ASP A 219 17.53 33.15 -4.78
CA ASP A 219 18.52 33.88 -4.00
C ASP A 219 17.98 34.20 -2.61
N ALA A 220 18.41 33.45 -1.59
CA ALA A 220 17.89 33.66 -0.23
C ALA A 220 18.41 34.95 0.42
N GLN A 221 19.40 35.63 -0.18
CA GLN A 221 19.88 36.93 0.35
C GLN A 221 18.96 38.08 -0.05
N THR A 222 18.45 38.05 -1.28
CA THR A 222 17.56 39.09 -1.81
C THR A 222 16.10 38.69 -1.81
N ASP A 223 15.78 37.43 -1.47
CA ASP A 223 14.43 36.86 -1.50
C ASP A 223 13.82 36.92 -2.92
N GLU A 224 14.63 36.57 -3.91
CA GLU A 224 14.30 36.65 -5.33
C GLU A 224 14.42 35.30 -6.03
N PHE A 225 13.41 34.94 -6.81
CA PHE A 225 13.47 33.87 -7.79
C PHE A 225 14.07 34.36 -9.10
N GLU A 226 14.88 33.52 -9.74
CA GLU A 226 15.28 33.68 -11.12
C GLU A 226 14.34 32.88 -12.03
N ILE A 227 13.78 33.57 -13.02
CA ILE A 227 12.84 32.98 -13.98
C ILE A 227 13.33 33.10 -15.43
N ARG A 228 12.75 32.27 -16.30
CA ARG A 228 12.75 32.42 -17.75
C ARG A 228 11.33 32.72 -18.18
N ASP A 229 11.12 33.94 -18.66
CA ASP A 229 9.84 34.40 -19.18
C ASP A 229 9.85 34.36 -20.72
N PRO A 230 9.06 33.48 -21.37
CA PRO A 230 8.97 33.42 -22.84
C PRO A 230 8.59 34.74 -23.52
N ALA A 231 7.87 35.63 -22.83
CA ALA A 231 7.46 36.94 -23.34
C ALA A 231 8.55 38.01 -23.17
N SER A 232 9.53 37.78 -22.30
CA SER A 232 10.59 38.75 -22.00
C SER A 232 11.63 38.81 -23.11
N SER A 233 12.15 40.01 -23.36
CA SER A 233 13.32 40.19 -24.22
C SER A 233 14.64 39.78 -23.56
N ARG A 234 14.64 39.65 -22.22
CA ARG A 234 15.80 39.34 -21.40
C ARG A 234 15.98 37.83 -21.30
N LYS A 235 17.23 37.39 -21.15
CA LYS A 235 17.56 35.96 -21.00
C LYS A 235 17.17 35.41 -19.62
N SER A 236 17.11 36.26 -18.62
CA SER A 236 16.72 35.94 -17.25
C SER A 236 16.09 37.17 -16.61
N ASP A 237 15.11 36.94 -15.75
CA ASP A 237 14.47 37.97 -14.93
C ASP A 237 14.48 37.53 -13.47
N ARG A 238 14.53 38.51 -12.55
CA ARG A 238 14.44 38.29 -11.11
C ARG A 238 13.14 38.86 -10.58
N ILE A 239 12.45 38.10 -9.74
CA ILE A 239 11.19 38.47 -9.12
C ILE A 239 11.23 38.14 -7.63
N SER A 240 10.66 38.98 -6.77
CA SER A 240 10.59 38.65 -5.34
C SER A 240 9.66 37.46 -5.09
N SER A 241 9.92 36.70 -4.03
CA SER A 241 9.04 35.59 -3.61
C SER A 241 7.60 36.03 -3.42
N ARG A 242 7.40 37.23 -2.86
CA ARG A 242 6.09 37.87 -2.71
C ARG A 242 5.40 38.14 -4.04
N CYS A 243 6.12 38.72 -5.02
CA CYS A 243 5.56 39.01 -6.33
C CYS A 243 5.13 37.72 -7.04
N LEU A 244 5.98 36.68 -6.98
CA LEU A 244 5.65 35.36 -7.55
C LEU A 244 4.43 34.75 -6.87
N GLU A 245 4.34 34.81 -5.54
CA GLU A 245 3.21 34.27 -4.78
C GLU A 245 1.90 35.00 -5.13
N GLU A 246 1.91 36.33 -5.21
CA GLU A 246 0.75 37.13 -5.64
C GLU A 246 0.35 36.82 -7.08
N ALA A 247 1.31 36.63 -7.99
CA ALA A 247 1.04 36.35 -9.40
C ALA A 247 0.51 34.93 -9.64
N ARG A 248 1.06 33.91 -8.97
CA ARG A 248 0.65 32.51 -9.14
C ARG A 248 -0.66 32.15 -8.43
N LYS A 249 -1.03 32.92 -7.39
CA LYS A 249 -2.30 32.74 -6.65
C LYS A 249 -3.40 33.71 -7.07
N SER A 250 -3.16 34.46 -8.15
CA SER A 250 -4.17 35.35 -8.72
C SER A 250 -5.38 34.53 -9.19
N TYR A 251 -6.57 35.13 -9.11
CA TYR A 251 -7.78 34.49 -9.58
C TYR A 251 -7.67 34.20 -11.08
N GLY A 252 -7.81 32.94 -11.49
CA GLY A 252 -7.65 32.48 -12.87
C GLY A 252 -6.46 31.56 -13.12
N THR A 253 -5.47 31.46 -12.22
CA THR A 253 -4.27 30.61 -12.44
C THR A 253 -4.40 29.16 -11.97
N ASP A 254 -5.44 28.83 -11.19
CA ASP A 254 -5.60 27.53 -10.50
C ASP A 254 -4.39 27.08 -9.66
N GLU A 255 -3.47 28.01 -9.37
CA GLU A 255 -2.15 27.73 -8.77
C GLU A 255 -1.35 26.62 -9.50
N ASP A 256 -1.57 26.48 -10.81
CA ASP A 256 -1.04 25.39 -11.63
C ASP A 256 0.49 25.40 -11.71
N ILE A 257 1.10 24.28 -11.30
CA ILE A 257 2.55 24.08 -11.28
C ILE A 257 2.93 22.70 -11.81
N LEU A 258 3.85 22.65 -12.78
CA LEU A 258 4.54 21.43 -13.21
C LEU A 258 5.98 21.44 -12.70
N LEU A 259 6.28 20.56 -11.74
CA LEU A 259 7.59 20.39 -11.15
C LEU A 259 8.39 19.32 -11.92
N LYS A 260 9.58 19.68 -12.41
CA LYS A 260 10.43 18.79 -13.22
C LYS A 260 11.83 18.64 -12.63
N ALA A 261 12.25 17.38 -12.42
CA ALA A 261 13.63 17.05 -12.06
C ALA A 261 14.59 17.17 -13.27
N THR A 262 15.76 17.77 -13.09
CA THR A 262 16.73 18.16 -14.16
C THR A 262 17.75 17.07 -14.52
N CYS A 263 17.88 16.00 -13.73
CA CYS A 263 18.80 14.89 -14.03
C CYS A 263 18.18 13.87 -15.01
N LEU A 264 18.96 13.44 -16.01
CA LEU A 264 18.63 12.29 -16.87
C LEU A 264 19.23 10.99 -16.31
N PRO A 265 18.49 9.87 -16.25
CA PRO A 265 19.09 8.54 -16.16
C PRO A 265 19.71 8.11 -17.52
N PRO A 266 20.71 7.19 -17.53
CA PRO A 266 21.42 6.79 -18.74
C PRO A 266 20.51 6.10 -19.77
N GLN A 267 20.61 6.51 -21.03
CA GLN A 267 19.82 6.00 -22.15
C GLN A 267 20.43 4.71 -22.75
N THR A 268 19.57 3.77 -23.14
CA THR A 268 19.85 2.76 -24.19
C THR A 268 18.73 2.80 -25.25
N PRO A 269 19.02 2.46 -26.53
CA PRO A 269 18.33 3.06 -27.68
C PRO A 269 17.12 2.27 -28.22
N ASN A 270 16.18 3.02 -28.80
CA ASN A 270 15.00 2.61 -29.56
C ASN A 270 15.27 1.63 -30.72
N LEU A 271 14.32 0.71 -30.95
CA LEU A 271 13.98 0.16 -32.27
C LEU A 271 12.45 0.04 -32.42
N TYR A 272 11.92 0.81 -33.38
CA TYR A 272 10.64 0.75 -34.14
C TYR A 272 9.57 -0.29 -33.70
N GLY A 273 8.29 0.02 -33.50
CA GLY A 273 7.39 0.91 -34.22
C GLY A 273 6.25 0.07 -34.84
N CYS A 274 5.02 0.21 -34.35
CA CYS A 274 3.72 0.03 -35.05
C CYS A 274 2.57 -0.05 -34.03
N ASP A 275 1.71 0.98 -34.04
CA ASP A 275 0.34 0.98 -33.51
C ASP A 275 -0.55 0.19 -34.48
N PRO A 276 -1.46 -0.68 -34.00
CA PRO A 276 -2.88 -0.35 -34.24
C PRO A 276 -3.87 -1.03 -33.27
N TRP A 277 -4.67 -0.33 -32.45
CA TRP A 277 -6.05 -0.80 -32.13
C TRP A 277 -7.04 0.32 -31.79
N LYS A 278 -7.90 0.62 -32.78
CA LYS A 278 -9.27 1.14 -32.61
C LYS A 278 -10.25 -0.03 -32.46
N LYS A 279 -11.37 0.24 -31.75
CA LYS A 279 -12.57 -0.58 -31.47
C LYS A 279 -12.41 -1.42 -30.20
N TYR A 280 -13.18 -1.20 -29.13
CA TYR A 280 -14.64 -1.18 -29.05
C TYR A 280 -15.18 -0.14 -28.04
N GLN A 281 -16.23 0.58 -28.42
CA GLN A 281 -17.11 1.35 -27.53
C GLN A 281 -18.37 0.53 -27.20
N SER A 282 -18.64 0.37 -25.89
CA SER A 282 -19.91 0.50 -25.11
C SER A 282 -21.28 0.05 -25.69
N PRO A 283 -22.30 -0.27 -24.86
CA PRO A 283 -23.11 0.76 -24.14
C PRO A 283 -23.34 0.44 -22.63
N VAL A 284 -23.25 1.36 -21.65
CA VAL A 284 -24.21 2.46 -21.26
C VAL A 284 -25.50 1.84 -20.64
N ASP A 285 -25.98 2.08 -19.40
CA ASP A 285 -26.12 3.32 -18.61
C ASP A 285 -26.53 3.13 -17.11
N THR A 286 -26.00 4.01 -16.22
CA THR A 286 -26.63 4.76 -15.07
C THR A 286 -27.00 4.11 -13.70
N PRO A 287 -27.27 4.88 -12.60
CA PRO A 287 -26.29 5.68 -11.81
C PRO A 287 -26.51 5.59 -10.26
N ALA A 288 -25.46 5.78 -9.46
CA ALA A 288 -25.46 6.23 -8.05
C ALA A 288 -24.06 5.94 -7.52
N GLY A 289 -23.26 6.86 -7.03
CA GLY A 289 -23.51 7.97 -6.11
C GLY A 289 -22.19 8.11 -5.35
N ASP A 290 -21.85 9.31 -4.93
CA ASP A 290 -20.58 9.71 -4.32
C ASP A 290 -19.94 8.65 -3.41
N SER A 291 -18.65 8.37 -3.59
CA SER A 291 -17.84 7.72 -2.54
C SER A 291 -16.66 8.61 -2.17
N PRO A 292 -16.50 8.99 -0.89
CA PRO A 292 -15.51 9.96 -0.44
C PRO A 292 -14.11 9.37 -0.43
N GLU A 293 -13.13 10.27 -0.38
CA GLU A 293 -11.77 10.01 0.09
C GLU A 293 -11.77 9.01 1.25
N ASN A 294 -10.94 7.97 1.14
CA ASN A 294 -10.71 6.94 2.16
C ASN A 294 -9.99 7.51 3.40
N THR A 295 -10.67 8.44 4.07
CA THR A 295 -10.46 8.74 5.47
C THR A 295 -10.88 7.49 6.24
N ILE A 296 -10.04 7.02 7.16
CA ILE A 296 -10.36 5.87 8.00
C ILE A 296 -11.55 6.25 8.88
N ILE A 297 -12.76 5.89 8.44
CA ILE A 297 -13.96 6.00 9.25
C ILE A 297 -13.88 4.83 10.25
N PRO A 298 -13.73 5.06 11.57
CA PRO A 298 -13.92 4.00 12.55
C PRO A 298 -15.29 3.35 12.28
N PRO A 299 -15.45 2.04 12.48
CA PRO A 299 -16.67 1.32 12.09
C PRO A 299 -17.83 2.09 12.68
N THR A 300 -18.71 2.61 11.82
CA THR A 300 -19.71 3.58 12.25
C THR A 300 -20.53 2.93 13.35
N ILE A 301 -20.65 3.62 14.49
CA ILE A 301 -21.37 3.19 15.71
C ILE A 301 -22.73 2.49 15.43
N PRO A 302 -23.54 2.86 14.40
CA PRO A 302 -24.81 2.20 14.13
C PRO A 302 -24.71 0.69 13.82
N SER A 303 -23.56 0.17 13.37
CA SER A 303 -23.41 -1.24 12.97
C SER A 303 -23.14 -2.20 14.13
N TYR A 304 -22.77 -1.67 15.32
CA TYR A 304 -22.35 -2.48 16.46
C TYR A 304 -22.85 -1.87 17.79
N PRO A 305 -24.16 -1.94 18.08
CA PRO A 305 -24.78 -1.21 19.20
C PRO A 305 -24.28 -1.61 20.59
N HIS A 306 -23.64 -2.78 20.70
CA HIS A 306 -23.05 -3.28 21.95
C HIS A 306 -21.53 -3.03 22.06
N PHE A 307 -20.93 -2.39 21.07
CA PHE A 307 -19.49 -2.10 21.06
C PHE A 307 -19.23 -0.61 21.17
N ARG A 308 -18.27 -0.26 22.02
CA ARG A 308 -17.71 1.09 22.10
C ARG A 308 -16.26 1.07 21.65
N PHE A 309 -15.94 1.90 20.67
CA PHE A 309 -14.58 2.02 20.15
C PHE A 309 -13.86 3.19 20.83
N ARG A 310 -12.68 2.92 21.40
CA ARG A 310 -11.77 3.92 21.97
C ARG A 310 -10.44 3.88 21.21
N PRO A 311 -9.97 5.00 20.64
CA PRO A 311 -8.65 5.05 20.04
C PRO A 311 -7.59 5.08 21.13
N ILE A 312 -6.51 4.33 20.94
CA ILE A 312 -5.33 4.35 21.81
C ILE A 312 -4.19 4.99 21.01
N ASN A 313 -3.47 5.93 21.64
CA ASN A 313 -2.31 6.54 21.00
C ASN A 313 -1.15 5.54 20.95
N ASP A 314 -0.90 4.95 19.79
CA ASP A 314 0.16 3.97 19.56
C ASP A 314 1.56 4.60 19.45
N ARG A 315 1.64 5.94 19.36
CA ARG A 315 2.82 6.76 19.07
C ARG A 315 3.60 6.32 17.83
N PHE A 316 2.95 5.59 16.92
CA PHE A 316 3.64 4.92 15.82
C PHE A 316 4.34 5.89 14.85
N SER A 317 3.84 7.11 14.74
CA SER A 317 4.47 8.21 13.98
C SER A 317 5.92 8.49 14.38
N GLU A 318 6.33 8.14 15.61
CA GLU A 318 7.72 8.32 16.07
C GLU A 318 8.69 7.38 15.34
N VAL A 319 8.22 6.22 14.87
CA VAL A 319 9.04 5.19 14.19
C VAL A 319 8.65 4.96 12.73
N GLU A 320 7.64 5.68 12.23
CA GLU A 320 7.17 5.56 10.85
C GLU A 320 8.27 5.84 9.82
N HIS A 321 9.19 6.76 10.12
CA HIS A 321 10.33 7.07 9.27
C HIS A 321 11.36 5.92 9.13
N LEU A 322 11.30 4.91 10.00
CA LEU A 322 12.19 3.74 9.95
C LEU A 322 11.67 2.63 9.05
N LEU A 323 10.41 2.70 8.59
CA LEU A 323 9.77 1.68 7.76
C LEU A 323 10.56 1.33 6.48
N PRO A 324 11.19 2.27 5.76
CA PRO A 324 12.01 1.95 4.60
C PRO A 324 13.29 1.16 4.94
N THR A 325 13.85 1.35 6.14
CA THR A 325 15.15 0.81 6.55
C THR A 325 15.04 -0.47 7.36
N ILE A 326 14.07 -0.57 8.26
CA ILE A 326 13.85 -1.74 9.10
C ILE A 326 12.66 -2.53 8.54
N ARG A 327 12.95 -3.61 7.82
CA ARG A 327 11.94 -4.49 7.23
C ARG A 327 11.47 -5.63 8.14
N ASP A 328 12.00 -5.69 9.36
CA ASP A 328 11.66 -6.72 10.35
C ASP A 328 10.39 -6.33 11.14
N PRO A 329 9.25 -7.03 10.96
CA PRO A 329 8.02 -6.74 11.69
C PRO A 329 8.18 -6.87 13.21
N SER A 330 9.13 -7.68 13.68
CA SER A 330 9.36 -7.88 15.12
C SER A 330 9.81 -6.61 15.82
N TYR A 331 10.55 -5.73 15.13
CA TYR A 331 11.01 -4.45 15.68
C TYR A 331 9.83 -3.58 16.11
N TYR A 332 8.87 -3.39 15.22
CA TYR A 332 7.74 -2.51 15.44
C TYR A 332 6.74 -3.08 16.44
N ILE A 333 6.51 -4.40 16.43
CA ILE A 333 5.65 -5.02 17.44
C ILE A 333 6.28 -4.83 18.83
N LYS A 334 7.60 -4.92 18.96
CA LYS A 334 8.31 -4.59 20.21
C LYS A 334 8.28 -3.10 20.54
N TYR A 335 8.23 -2.21 19.56
CA TYR A 335 8.02 -0.79 19.79
C TYR A 335 6.62 -0.55 20.35
N LEU A 336 5.57 -1.09 19.71
CA LEU A 336 4.19 -0.96 20.14
C LEU A 336 3.95 -1.52 21.55
N ASN A 337 4.59 -2.64 21.90
CA ASN A 337 4.52 -3.16 23.27
C ASN A 337 5.09 -2.21 24.33
N ARG A 338 5.96 -1.28 23.95
CA ARG A 338 6.52 -0.26 24.86
C ARG A 338 5.74 1.05 24.78
N SER A 339 5.41 1.51 23.57
CA SER A 339 4.78 2.82 23.36
C SER A 339 3.29 2.83 23.73
N CYS A 340 2.59 1.71 23.59
CA CYS A 340 1.17 1.61 23.90
C CYS A 340 0.88 1.36 25.38
N GLU A 341 1.87 1.04 26.23
CA GLU A 341 1.60 0.63 27.62
C GLU A 341 0.87 1.70 28.43
N ASP A 342 1.45 2.90 28.55
CA ASP A 342 0.82 4.00 29.30
C ASP A 342 -0.51 4.46 28.67
N PRO A 343 -0.59 4.75 27.35
CA PRO A 343 -1.85 5.18 26.74
C PRO A 343 -2.97 4.15 26.85
N PHE A 344 -2.64 2.85 26.81
CA PHE A 344 -3.61 1.79 27.01
C PHE A 344 -4.06 1.70 28.46
N ARG A 345 -3.14 1.83 29.41
CA ARG A 345 -3.43 1.85 30.85
C ARG A 345 -4.35 2.99 31.21
N ASP A 346 -4.05 4.21 30.76
CA ASP A 346 -4.88 5.39 31.01
C ASP A 346 -6.30 5.19 30.47
N CYS A 347 -6.41 4.71 29.22
CA CYS A 347 -7.71 4.38 28.62
C CYS A 347 -8.49 3.32 29.42
N LEU A 348 -7.80 2.31 29.97
CA LEU A 348 -8.45 1.25 30.73
C LEU A 348 -8.87 1.73 32.14
N ILE A 349 -8.12 2.63 32.76
CA ILE A 349 -8.52 3.30 34.01
C ILE A 349 -9.79 4.11 33.80
N GLU A 350 -9.85 4.94 32.75
CA GLU A 350 -11.05 5.69 32.42
C GLU A 350 -12.27 4.77 32.20
N LEU A 351 -12.07 3.64 31.52
CA LEU A 351 -13.13 2.64 31.29
C LEU A 351 -13.64 2.01 32.60
N LEU A 352 -12.75 1.71 33.54
CA LEU A 352 -13.11 1.12 34.84
C LEU A 352 -13.88 2.08 35.74
N ASP A 353 -13.62 3.38 35.62
CA ASP A 353 -14.37 4.42 36.34
C ASP A 353 -15.79 4.62 35.79
N GLU A 354 -16.00 4.28 34.51
CA GLU A 354 -17.29 4.43 33.84
C GLU A 354 -18.23 3.23 34.10
N GLU A 355 -17.73 1.99 33.97
CA GLU A 355 -18.55 0.76 34.08
C GLU A 355 -17.74 -0.42 34.64
N PRO A 356 -18.40 -1.42 35.27
CA PRO A 356 -17.73 -2.63 35.72
C PRO A 356 -17.20 -3.46 34.54
N VAL A 357 -15.88 -3.66 34.50
CA VAL A 357 -15.21 -4.50 33.48
C VAL A 357 -14.91 -5.87 34.09
N ALA A 358 -15.48 -6.93 33.50
CA ALA A 358 -15.28 -8.30 33.97
C ALA A 358 -13.87 -8.85 33.65
N CYS A 359 -13.36 -8.60 32.45
CA CYS A 359 -12.02 -8.99 32.04
C CYS A 359 -11.51 -8.20 30.84
N LEU A 360 -10.19 -8.26 30.62
CA LEU A 360 -9.54 -7.79 29.41
C LEU A 360 -9.30 -8.95 28.44
N ILE A 361 -9.83 -8.87 27.22
CA ILE A 361 -9.45 -9.78 26.12
C ILE A 361 -8.47 -9.06 25.20
N SER A 362 -7.28 -9.61 25.00
CA SER A 362 -6.24 -8.98 24.14
C SER A 362 -5.48 -9.98 23.28
N ASP A 363 -4.99 -9.54 22.13
CA ASP A 363 -4.17 -10.37 21.24
C ASP A 363 -2.83 -10.73 21.90
N ALA A 364 -2.39 -11.98 21.72
CA ALA A 364 -1.14 -12.49 22.28
C ALA A 364 0.10 -11.64 21.92
N MET A 365 0.12 -10.99 20.75
CA MET A 365 1.25 -10.16 20.31
C MET A 365 1.42 -8.88 21.16
N PHE A 366 0.37 -8.40 21.82
CA PHE A 366 0.40 -7.27 22.74
C PHE A 366 0.60 -7.79 24.17
N TYR A 367 1.76 -8.39 24.42
CA TYR A 367 2.09 -9.00 25.69
C TYR A 367 2.20 -7.99 26.85
N PHE A 368 2.41 -6.71 26.55
CA PHE A 368 2.42 -5.63 27.55
C PHE A 368 1.11 -5.53 28.35
N THR A 369 -0.02 -5.95 27.75
CA THR A 369 -1.33 -5.84 28.39
C THR A 369 -1.48 -6.75 29.62
N GLN A 370 -0.59 -7.73 29.83
CA GLN A 370 -0.57 -8.50 31.08
C GLN A 370 -0.22 -7.63 32.28
N ALA A 371 0.87 -6.86 32.20
CA ALA A 371 1.33 -6.03 33.30
C ALA A 371 0.28 -4.98 33.68
N VAL A 372 -0.36 -4.37 32.67
CA VAL A 372 -1.46 -3.43 32.88
C VAL A 372 -2.65 -4.10 33.57
N ALA A 373 -3.03 -5.31 33.15
CA ALA A 373 -4.13 -6.05 33.76
C ALA A 373 -3.83 -6.43 35.21
N ASP A 374 -2.61 -6.90 35.50
CA ASP A 374 -2.17 -7.27 36.86
C ASP A 374 -2.23 -6.06 37.80
N ASP A 375 -1.72 -4.90 37.37
CA ASP A 375 -1.71 -3.66 38.16
C ASP A 375 -3.13 -3.17 38.48
N LEU A 376 -4.04 -3.32 37.52
CA LEU A 376 -5.46 -2.95 37.66
C LEU A 376 -6.30 -4.07 38.28
N LYS A 377 -5.69 -5.21 38.64
CA LYS A 377 -6.34 -6.39 39.20
C LYS A 377 -7.48 -6.93 38.33
N LEU A 378 -7.30 -6.87 37.02
CA LEU A 378 -8.25 -7.38 36.03
C LEU A 378 -7.80 -8.76 35.50
N PRO A 379 -8.70 -9.74 35.41
CA PRO A 379 -8.43 -10.97 34.68
C PRO A 379 -8.13 -10.66 33.21
N ARG A 380 -7.10 -11.29 32.65
CA ARG A 380 -6.74 -11.14 31.23
C ARG A 380 -6.93 -12.46 30.50
N MET A 381 -7.77 -12.45 29.47
CA MET A 381 -7.89 -13.53 28.50
C MET A 381 -7.03 -13.19 27.27
N VAL A 382 -6.27 -14.16 26.78
CA VAL A 382 -5.44 -13.97 25.59
C VAL A 382 -6.11 -14.59 24.37
N LEU A 383 -6.33 -13.77 23.34
CA LEU A 383 -6.77 -14.22 22.03
C LEU A 383 -5.55 -14.57 21.17
N ARG A 384 -5.50 -15.81 20.68
CA ARG A 384 -4.51 -16.25 19.70
C ARG A 384 -5.14 -16.52 18.35
N THR A 385 -4.60 -15.85 17.33
CA THR A 385 -5.10 -15.88 15.95
C THR A 385 -4.27 -16.76 15.02
N SER A 386 -3.44 -17.65 15.56
CA SER A 386 -2.73 -18.71 14.84
C SER A 386 -3.18 -20.09 15.33
N SER A 387 -2.67 -21.15 14.71
CA SER A 387 -2.92 -22.54 15.12
C SER A 387 -2.27 -22.87 16.47
N LEU A 388 -2.74 -23.95 17.11
CA LEU A 388 -2.12 -24.51 18.33
C LEU A 388 -0.72 -25.05 18.02
N GLY A 389 -0.57 -25.76 16.90
CA GLY A 389 0.73 -26.24 16.40
C GLY A 389 1.77 -25.12 16.26
N CYS A 390 1.37 -23.95 15.76
CA CYS A 390 2.28 -22.79 15.69
C CYS A 390 2.78 -22.36 17.07
N ALA A 391 1.92 -22.34 18.10
CA ALA A 391 2.34 -21.95 19.45
C ALA A 391 3.34 -22.95 20.06
N ILE A 392 3.21 -24.24 19.74
CA ILE A 392 4.17 -25.27 20.14
C ILE A 392 5.48 -25.10 19.38
N GLY A 393 5.44 -24.97 18.05
CA GLY A 393 6.63 -24.77 17.22
C GLY A 393 7.40 -23.49 17.58
N TYR A 394 6.70 -22.44 17.98
CA TYR A 394 7.32 -21.23 18.53
C TYR A 394 8.09 -21.46 19.83
N GLY A 395 7.71 -22.44 20.64
CA GLY A 395 8.47 -22.86 21.82
C GLY A 395 9.85 -23.43 21.49
N ALA A 396 10.05 -23.95 20.26
CA ALA A 396 11.35 -24.46 19.81
C ALA A 396 12.30 -23.37 19.28
N LEU A 397 11.78 -22.19 18.90
CA LEU A 397 12.59 -21.13 18.29
C LEU A 397 13.75 -20.62 19.16
N PRO A 398 13.59 -20.39 20.48
CA PRO A 398 14.70 -19.93 21.32
C PRO A 398 15.85 -20.95 21.34
N PHE A 399 15.53 -22.23 21.47
CA PHE A 399 16.52 -23.29 21.50
C PHE A 399 17.23 -23.45 20.15
N PHE A 400 16.46 -23.44 19.05
CA PHE A 400 17.01 -23.45 17.70
C PHE A 400 17.97 -22.28 17.46
N SER A 401 17.65 -21.09 18.01
CA SER A 401 18.54 -19.93 17.96
C SER A 401 19.80 -20.08 18.81
N GLU A 402 19.69 -20.60 20.03
CA GLU A 402 20.82 -20.80 20.95
C GLU A 402 21.86 -21.78 20.39
N GLN A 403 21.40 -22.80 19.66
CA GLN A 403 22.27 -23.74 18.96
C GLN A 403 22.90 -23.19 17.67
N GLY A 404 22.59 -21.95 17.29
CA GLY A 404 23.08 -21.34 16.06
C GLY A 404 22.41 -21.88 14.80
N GLY A 405 21.23 -22.51 14.91
CA GLY A 405 20.50 -23.10 13.78
C GLY A 405 20.19 -22.09 12.67
N PHE A 406 20.03 -20.81 13.01
CA PHE A 406 19.82 -19.73 12.05
C PHE A 406 21.05 -19.35 11.21
N ASN A 407 22.24 -19.85 11.55
CA ASN A 407 23.45 -19.64 10.76
C ASN A 407 23.65 -20.72 9.68
N LEU A 408 22.79 -21.75 9.67
CA LEU A 408 22.87 -22.84 8.71
C LEU A 408 22.38 -22.39 7.33
N THR A 409 22.99 -22.97 6.30
CA THR A 409 22.80 -22.66 4.89
C THR A 409 22.47 -23.93 4.12
N LYS A 410 22.09 -23.79 2.84
CA LYS A 410 21.81 -24.94 1.95
C LYS A 410 23.00 -25.89 1.78
N GLN A 411 24.22 -25.44 2.10
CA GLN A 411 25.43 -26.24 2.01
C GLN A 411 25.66 -27.13 3.25
N ASP A 412 24.98 -26.84 4.35
CA ASP A 412 25.14 -27.59 5.60
C ASP A 412 24.41 -28.94 5.53
N PRO A 413 25.00 -30.03 6.04
CA PRO A 413 24.42 -31.37 5.96
C PRO A 413 23.08 -31.48 6.69
N ASP A 414 22.88 -30.65 7.71
CA ASP A 414 21.67 -30.66 8.56
C ASP A 414 20.55 -29.77 8.01
N TYR A 415 20.74 -29.10 6.86
CA TYR A 415 19.74 -28.17 6.30
C TYR A 415 18.36 -28.83 6.05
N GLU A 416 18.36 -30.09 5.66
CA GLU A 416 17.15 -30.91 5.45
C GLU A 416 16.77 -31.77 6.66
N ALA A 417 17.56 -31.73 7.74
CA ALA A 417 17.31 -32.55 8.92
C ALA A 417 16.10 -32.02 9.72
N PRO A 418 15.34 -32.90 10.39
CA PRO A 418 14.32 -32.50 11.35
C PRO A 418 14.92 -31.70 12.52
N VAL A 419 14.20 -30.70 13.01
CA VAL A 419 14.59 -29.97 14.22
C VAL A 419 14.24 -30.82 15.45
N PRO A 420 15.19 -31.17 16.33
CA PRO A 420 14.94 -32.13 17.41
C PRO A 420 13.80 -31.74 18.36
N GLU A 421 13.65 -30.45 18.67
CA GLU A 421 12.64 -29.93 19.59
C GLU A 421 11.25 -29.88 18.95
N TYR A 422 11.19 -29.88 17.62
CA TYR A 422 9.95 -29.87 16.87
C TYR A 422 10.10 -30.61 15.53
N PRO A 423 10.15 -31.96 15.55
CA PRO A 423 10.54 -32.78 14.39
C PRO A 423 9.64 -32.68 13.16
N LEU A 424 8.45 -32.07 13.30
CA LEU A 424 7.59 -31.73 12.16
C LEU A 424 8.27 -30.73 11.20
N MET A 425 9.13 -29.87 11.74
CA MET A 425 9.85 -28.85 10.98
C MET A 425 11.25 -29.34 10.64
N LYS A 426 11.70 -29.07 9.42
CA LYS A 426 13.12 -29.16 9.05
C LYS A 426 13.84 -27.86 9.38
N VAL A 427 15.17 -27.91 9.47
CA VAL A 427 16.01 -26.71 9.66
C VAL A 427 15.67 -25.63 8.63
N LYS A 428 15.57 -25.98 7.34
CA LYS A 428 15.19 -25.03 6.28
C LYS A 428 13.84 -24.35 6.49
N ASP A 429 12.88 -25.02 7.10
CA ASP A 429 11.56 -24.46 7.35
C ASP A 429 11.62 -23.47 8.51
N MET A 430 12.42 -23.78 9.55
CA MET A 430 12.65 -22.89 10.69
C MET A 430 13.41 -21.61 10.28
N LEU A 431 14.35 -21.71 9.34
CA LEU A 431 15.03 -20.53 8.77
C LEU A 431 14.05 -19.55 8.11
N LYS A 432 12.94 -20.04 7.52
CA LYS A 432 11.90 -19.20 6.92
C LYS A 432 10.96 -18.56 7.96
N VAL A 433 10.93 -19.04 9.21
CA VAL A 433 10.02 -18.49 10.24
C VAL A 433 10.38 -17.05 10.60
N ALA A 434 11.67 -16.69 10.59
CA ALA A 434 12.11 -15.35 11.01
C ALA A 434 13.27 -14.82 10.16
N VAL A 435 13.09 -13.60 9.63
CA VAL A 435 14.16 -12.85 8.94
C VAL A 435 15.20 -12.32 9.94
N ASN A 436 14.77 -11.97 11.16
CA ASN A 436 15.64 -11.60 12.27
C ASN A 436 15.44 -12.58 13.45
N PRO A 437 16.27 -13.63 13.53
CA PRO A 437 16.16 -14.68 14.54
C PRO A 437 16.07 -14.17 15.97
N LYS A 438 16.98 -13.27 16.34
CA LYS A 438 17.07 -12.73 17.70
C LYS A 438 15.86 -11.86 18.03
N GLY A 439 15.53 -10.94 17.11
CA GLY A 439 14.42 -10.02 17.32
C GLY A 439 13.08 -10.72 17.46
N TYR A 440 12.85 -11.73 16.62
CA TYR A 440 11.64 -12.54 16.63
C TYR A 440 11.60 -13.54 17.80
N GLY A 441 12.74 -14.14 18.16
CA GLY A 441 12.86 -15.03 19.32
C GLY A 441 12.53 -14.35 20.65
N GLU A 442 12.99 -13.10 20.85
CA GLU A 442 12.60 -12.27 22.01
C GLU A 442 11.09 -12.00 22.03
N LEU A 443 10.51 -11.64 20.88
CA LEU A 443 9.09 -11.36 20.74
C LEU A 443 8.23 -12.58 21.11
N VAL A 444 8.58 -13.75 20.55
CA VAL A 444 7.91 -15.02 20.82
C VAL A 444 8.06 -15.42 22.29
N THR A 445 9.26 -15.31 22.86
CA THR A 445 9.51 -15.62 24.27
C THR A 445 8.62 -14.77 25.18
N ASN A 446 8.52 -13.46 24.94
CA ASN A 446 7.67 -12.57 25.71
C ASN A 446 6.19 -12.89 25.54
N MET A 447 5.74 -13.15 24.30
CA MET A 447 4.37 -13.57 24.01
C MET A 447 4.00 -14.86 24.78
N LEU A 448 4.80 -15.92 24.65
CA LEU A 448 4.54 -17.21 25.31
C LEU A 448 4.55 -17.08 26.83
N LYS A 449 5.48 -16.29 27.38
CA LYS A 449 5.54 -16.00 28.82
C LYS A 449 4.24 -15.34 29.31
N GLN A 450 3.77 -14.31 28.62
CA GLN A 450 2.55 -13.59 29.04
C GLN A 450 1.25 -14.32 28.68
N MET A 451 1.28 -15.29 27.76
CA MET A 451 0.20 -16.25 27.60
C MET A 451 0.08 -17.17 28.82
N LYS A 452 1.20 -17.67 29.37
CA LYS A 452 1.20 -18.51 30.58
C LYS A 452 0.73 -17.78 31.84
N ALA A 453 0.94 -16.47 31.91
CA ALA A 453 0.50 -15.64 33.04
C ALA A 453 -0.98 -15.21 32.96
N SER A 454 -1.66 -15.48 31.84
CA SER A 454 -3.04 -15.06 31.62
C SER A 454 -4.05 -15.88 32.42
N SER A 455 -5.30 -15.42 32.47
CA SER A 455 -6.42 -16.15 33.09
C SER A 455 -7.01 -17.21 32.15
N GLY A 456 -6.70 -17.18 30.86
CA GLY A 456 -7.18 -18.17 29.89
C GLY A 456 -6.84 -17.82 28.45
N LEU A 457 -6.88 -18.82 27.57
CA LEU A 457 -6.48 -18.74 26.17
C LEU A 457 -7.67 -18.99 25.26
N ILE A 458 -7.87 -18.13 24.26
CA ILE A 458 -8.92 -18.25 23.25
C ILE A 458 -8.25 -18.48 21.90
N TRP A 459 -8.65 -19.53 21.20
CA TRP A 459 -8.04 -19.97 19.95
C TRP A 459 -9.03 -19.92 18.79
N ASN A 460 -8.58 -19.37 17.66
CA ASN A 460 -9.27 -19.50 16.39
C ASN A 460 -8.99 -20.88 15.76
N THR A 461 -9.39 -21.97 16.41
CA THR A 461 -9.30 -23.34 15.88
C THR A 461 -10.42 -24.18 16.49
N PHE A 462 -10.60 -25.41 16.03
CA PHE A 462 -11.54 -26.37 16.60
C PHE A 462 -10.81 -27.64 17.03
N LYS A 463 -11.37 -28.30 18.05
CA LYS A 463 -10.71 -29.42 18.74
C LYS A 463 -10.29 -30.53 17.77
N GLU A 464 -11.17 -30.92 16.86
CA GLU A 464 -11.00 -32.08 15.99
C GLU A 464 -9.91 -31.91 14.91
N LEU A 465 -9.38 -30.69 14.72
CA LEU A 465 -8.29 -30.40 13.79
C LEU A 465 -6.90 -30.59 14.41
N GLU A 466 -6.76 -30.23 15.69
CA GLU A 466 -5.50 -30.05 16.41
C GLU A 466 -5.57 -30.68 17.83
N GLU A 467 -6.24 -31.82 17.97
CA GLU A 467 -6.46 -32.47 19.28
C GLU A 467 -5.14 -32.82 20.01
N PRO A 468 -4.11 -33.42 19.36
CA PRO A 468 -2.82 -33.69 20.01
C PRO A 468 -2.10 -32.42 20.47
N GLU A 469 -2.17 -31.34 19.67
CA GLU A 469 -1.59 -30.06 20.02
C GLU A 469 -2.33 -29.43 21.21
N LEU A 470 -3.66 -29.54 21.26
CA LEU A 470 -4.46 -29.03 22.37
C LEU A 470 -4.08 -29.68 23.70
N GLU A 471 -3.80 -30.99 23.72
CA GLU A 471 -3.30 -31.70 24.90
C GLU A 471 -1.95 -31.12 25.37
N THR A 472 -1.04 -30.89 24.43
CA THR A 472 0.28 -30.29 24.71
C THR A 472 0.15 -28.86 25.25
N ILE A 473 -0.76 -28.06 24.69
CA ILE A 473 -1.04 -26.70 25.14
C ILE A 473 -1.62 -26.70 26.56
N ASN A 474 -2.58 -27.56 26.85
CA ASN A 474 -3.17 -27.67 28.19
C ASN A 474 -2.12 -28.04 29.24
N HIS A 475 -1.19 -28.94 28.92
CA HIS A 475 -0.08 -29.29 29.81
C HIS A 475 0.91 -28.12 30.01
N THR A 476 1.19 -27.37 28.94
CA THR A 476 2.25 -26.34 28.92
C THR A 476 1.83 -25.01 29.57
N PHE A 477 0.59 -24.58 29.36
CA PHE A 477 0.11 -23.27 29.80
C PHE A 477 -0.63 -23.32 31.14
N GLN A 478 -1.16 -24.47 31.55
CA GLN A 478 -1.85 -24.68 32.83
C GLN A 478 -2.98 -23.66 33.13
N VAL A 479 -3.55 -23.07 32.09
CA VAL A 479 -4.71 -22.17 32.15
C VAL A 479 -5.79 -22.69 31.20
N PRO A 480 -7.08 -22.37 31.43
CA PRO A 480 -8.16 -22.82 30.56
C PRO A 480 -7.94 -22.41 29.10
N SER A 481 -8.09 -23.35 28.18
CA SER A 481 -8.00 -23.10 26.73
C SER A 481 -9.34 -23.35 26.04
N PHE A 482 -9.76 -22.40 25.22
CA PHE A 482 -11.05 -22.39 24.53
C PHE A 482 -10.85 -22.35 23.02
N THR A 483 -11.21 -23.44 22.33
CA THR A 483 -11.12 -23.57 20.87
C THR A 483 -12.46 -23.18 20.25
N LEU A 484 -12.60 -21.92 19.84
CA LEU A 484 -13.89 -21.38 19.36
C LEU A 484 -13.99 -21.31 17.84
N GLY A 485 -12.90 -21.55 17.13
CA GLY A 485 -12.84 -21.37 15.69
C GLY A 485 -13.68 -22.39 14.90
N PRO A 486 -13.83 -22.15 13.60
CA PRO A 486 -13.31 -20.98 12.86
C PRO A 486 -14.19 -19.73 13.02
N PHE A 487 -13.61 -18.59 13.42
CA PHE A 487 -14.38 -17.37 13.74
C PHE A 487 -15.22 -16.84 12.57
N HIS A 488 -14.75 -17.01 11.34
CA HIS A 488 -15.42 -16.53 10.14
C HIS A 488 -16.75 -17.25 9.84
N LYS A 489 -17.04 -18.38 10.50
CA LYS A 489 -18.33 -19.07 10.36
C LYS A 489 -19.41 -18.49 11.27
N TYR A 490 -19.04 -17.74 12.31
CA TYR A 490 -19.99 -17.05 13.19
C TYR A 490 -20.38 -15.67 12.66
N PHE A 491 -19.47 -15.03 11.91
CA PHE A 491 -19.67 -13.70 11.38
C PHE A 491 -19.22 -13.65 9.92
N PRO A 492 -20.10 -13.29 8.97
CA PRO A 492 -19.67 -13.07 7.60
C PRO A 492 -18.61 -11.96 7.58
N ALA A 493 -17.68 -12.03 6.62
CA ALA A 493 -16.67 -10.99 6.46
C ALA A 493 -17.32 -9.60 6.45
N SER A 494 -16.92 -8.74 7.38
CA SER A 494 -17.42 -7.38 7.46
C SER A 494 -17.10 -6.64 6.15
N SER A 495 -17.99 -5.76 5.70
CA SER A 495 -17.81 -4.88 4.53
C SER A 495 -16.64 -3.90 4.66
N THR A 496 -15.84 -4.02 5.72
CA THR A 496 -14.70 -3.19 6.09
C THR A 496 -13.41 -3.57 5.36
N SER A 497 -13.51 -4.13 4.15
CA SER A 497 -12.31 -4.39 3.35
C SER A 497 -11.70 -3.06 2.94
N LEU A 498 -10.42 -2.86 3.26
CA LEU A 498 -9.68 -1.63 2.93
C LEU A 498 -9.46 -1.48 1.41
N VAL A 499 -9.62 -2.56 0.65
CA VAL A 499 -9.56 -2.58 -0.80
C VAL A 499 -10.93 -2.98 -1.34
N LYS A 500 -11.42 -2.25 -2.33
CA LYS A 500 -12.68 -2.56 -3.01
C LYS A 500 -12.61 -3.99 -3.56
N GLN A 501 -13.55 -4.83 -3.13
CA GLN A 501 -13.65 -6.21 -3.60
C GLN A 501 -14.22 -6.23 -5.02
N ASP A 502 -13.49 -6.87 -5.94
CA ASP A 502 -14.02 -7.16 -7.27
C ASP A 502 -14.97 -8.36 -7.18
N ARG A 503 -16.26 -8.10 -7.43
CA ARG A 503 -17.31 -9.12 -7.48
C ARG A 503 -17.66 -9.54 -8.91
N THR A 504 -17.11 -8.85 -9.93
CA THR A 504 -17.37 -9.19 -11.34
C THR A 504 -16.82 -10.57 -11.70
N ILE A 505 -15.83 -11.05 -10.93
CA ILE A 505 -15.22 -12.38 -11.05
C ILE A 505 -16.23 -13.54 -10.98
N PHE A 506 -17.37 -13.39 -10.28
CA PHE A 506 -18.33 -14.49 -10.13
C PHE A 506 -18.95 -14.87 -11.46
N SER A 507 -19.27 -13.87 -12.30
CA SER A 507 -19.78 -14.14 -13.66
C SER A 507 -18.81 -14.97 -14.51
N TRP A 508 -17.49 -14.86 -14.26
CA TRP A 508 -16.49 -15.68 -14.91
C TRP A 508 -16.33 -17.05 -14.23
N LEU A 509 -16.40 -17.12 -12.90
CA LEU A 509 -16.33 -18.37 -12.16
C LEU A 509 -17.51 -19.29 -12.48
N ASP A 510 -18.70 -18.73 -12.69
CA ASP A 510 -19.94 -19.42 -13.08
C ASP A 510 -19.83 -20.14 -14.43
N THR A 511 -18.94 -19.67 -15.33
CA THR A 511 -18.71 -20.31 -16.63
C THR A 511 -17.67 -21.41 -16.59
N GLN A 512 -16.98 -21.61 -15.46
CA GLN A 512 -15.92 -22.61 -15.34
C GLN A 512 -16.48 -23.96 -14.88
N PRO A 513 -15.93 -25.09 -15.36
CA PRO A 513 -16.29 -26.41 -14.85
C PRO A 513 -16.06 -26.53 -13.33
N PRO A 514 -16.84 -27.37 -12.62
CA PRO A 514 -16.62 -27.65 -11.21
C PRO A 514 -15.18 -28.11 -10.93
N LYS A 515 -14.59 -27.62 -9.83
CA LYS A 515 -13.25 -28.00 -9.36
C LYS A 515 -12.13 -27.84 -10.40
N SER A 516 -12.24 -26.89 -11.32
CA SER A 516 -11.26 -26.67 -12.40
C SER A 516 -10.36 -25.44 -12.19
N VAL A 517 -10.80 -24.48 -11.39
CA VAL A 517 -10.11 -23.19 -11.22
C VAL A 517 -9.11 -23.27 -10.07
N ILE A 518 -7.91 -22.75 -10.30
CA ILE A 518 -6.91 -22.50 -9.27
C ILE A 518 -7.13 -21.08 -8.73
N TYR A 519 -7.49 -20.97 -7.45
CA TYR A 519 -7.50 -19.68 -6.77
C TYR A 519 -6.11 -19.41 -6.19
N VAL A 520 -5.53 -18.25 -6.46
CA VAL A 520 -4.17 -17.88 -6.02
C VAL A 520 -4.24 -16.60 -5.19
N SER A 521 -3.79 -16.66 -3.93
CA SER A 521 -3.71 -15.49 -3.04
C SER A 521 -2.63 -15.67 -1.95
N PHE A 522 -1.71 -14.70 -1.89
CA PHE A 522 -0.66 -14.65 -0.87
C PHE A 522 -1.02 -13.74 0.32
N GLY A 523 -2.32 -13.51 0.53
CA GLY A 523 -2.83 -12.75 1.67
C GLY A 523 -2.62 -11.25 1.57
N SER A 524 -2.80 -10.57 2.70
CA SER A 524 -2.85 -9.11 2.80
C SER A 524 -1.49 -8.44 3.00
N VAL A 525 -0.46 -9.20 3.37
CA VAL A 525 0.84 -8.64 3.81
C VAL A 525 2.04 -9.22 3.06
N ALA A 526 2.01 -10.49 2.67
CA ALA A 526 3.20 -11.15 2.12
C ALA A 526 3.63 -10.50 0.79
N ARG A 527 4.90 -10.10 0.71
CA ARG A 527 5.51 -9.55 -0.50
C ARG A 527 6.41 -10.58 -1.14
N ILE A 528 6.53 -10.53 -2.46
CA ILE A 528 7.42 -11.39 -3.24
C ILE A 528 8.29 -10.54 -4.16
N THR A 529 9.45 -11.06 -4.53
CA THR A 529 10.35 -10.41 -5.49
C THR A 529 9.73 -10.38 -6.90
N VAL A 530 10.22 -9.47 -7.74
CA VAL A 530 9.85 -9.43 -9.18
C VAL A 530 10.11 -10.78 -9.85
N LEU A 531 11.23 -11.42 -9.53
CA LEU A 531 11.59 -12.73 -10.09
C LEU A 531 10.59 -13.82 -9.68
N GLU A 532 10.26 -13.91 -8.38
CA GLU A 532 9.25 -14.87 -7.91
C GLU A 532 7.88 -14.60 -8.53
N PHE A 533 7.48 -13.35 -8.68
CA PHE A 533 6.23 -12.97 -9.35
C PHE A 533 6.20 -13.42 -10.81
N GLN A 534 7.30 -13.22 -11.54
CA GLN A 534 7.43 -13.69 -12.92
C GLN A 534 7.42 -15.21 -13.03
N GLU A 535 8.04 -15.92 -12.09
CA GLU A 535 7.98 -17.38 -12.07
C GLU A 535 6.57 -17.90 -11.73
N VAL A 536 5.83 -17.25 -10.84
CA VAL A 536 4.41 -17.55 -10.61
C VAL A 536 3.61 -17.39 -11.89
N ALA A 537 3.79 -16.27 -12.59
CA ALA A 537 3.13 -16.01 -13.87
C ALA A 537 3.48 -17.10 -14.90
N HIS A 538 4.76 -17.43 -15.08
CA HIS A 538 5.18 -18.50 -15.99
C HIS A 538 4.67 -19.87 -15.58
N GLY A 539 4.64 -20.18 -14.29
CA GLY A 539 4.06 -21.42 -13.76
C GLY A 539 2.59 -21.55 -14.13
N LEU A 540 1.78 -20.52 -13.87
CA LEU A 540 0.37 -20.47 -14.25
C LEU A 540 0.15 -20.51 -15.76
N GLU A 541 1.00 -19.80 -16.52
CA GLU A 541 0.99 -19.81 -17.98
C GLU A 541 1.20 -21.22 -18.53
N ASN A 542 2.18 -21.95 -17.99
CA ASN A 542 2.56 -23.30 -18.42
C ASN A 542 1.53 -24.37 -18.07
N THR A 543 0.64 -24.09 -17.10
CA THR A 543 -0.49 -24.97 -16.80
C THR A 543 -1.70 -24.55 -17.62
N SER A 544 -2.33 -25.49 -18.33
CA SER A 544 -3.57 -25.22 -19.09
C SER A 544 -4.80 -25.03 -18.20
N SER A 545 -4.62 -24.95 -16.88
CA SER A 545 -5.70 -24.81 -15.90
C SER A 545 -6.22 -23.36 -15.86
N PRO A 546 -7.55 -23.16 -15.74
CA PRO A 546 -8.09 -21.85 -15.41
C PRO A 546 -7.61 -21.37 -14.04
N PHE A 547 -7.38 -20.07 -13.88
CA PHE A 547 -6.94 -19.51 -12.60
C PHE A 547 -7.52 -18.13 -12.32
N LEU A 548 -7.77 -17.87 -11.04
CA LEU A 548 -8.08 -16.55 -10.49
C LEU A 548 -6.95 -16.15 -9.53
N TRP A 549 -6.21 -15.11 -9.89
CA TRP A 549 -5.05 -14.65 -9.14
C TRP A 549 -5.29 -13.27 -8.52
N VAL A 550 -5.22 -13.19 -7.20
CA VAL A 550 -5.22 -11.95 -6.45
C VAL A 550 -3.80 -11.39 -6.40
N VAL A 551 -3.58 -10.29 -7.11
CA VAL A 551 -2.35 -9.50 -7.08
C VAL A 551 -2.71 -8.16 -6.47
N ARG A 552 -2.52 -8.01 -5.16
CA ARG A 552 -2.80 -6.72 -4.50
C ARG A 552 -1.72 -5.69 -4.84
N PRO A 553 -2.07 -4.38 -4.86
CA PRO A 553 -1.06 -3.35 -4.99
C PRO A 553 0.04 -3.46 -3.93
N GLY A 554 1.29 -3.24 -4.33
CA GLY A 554 2.47 -3.36 -3.46
C GLY A 554 2.89 -4.79 -3.09
N MET A 555 2.22 -5.84 -3.61
CA MET A 555 2.61 -7.24 -3.39
C MET A 555 4.00 -7.56 -3.96
N VAL A 556 4.35 -6.95 -5.09
CA VAL A 556 5.62 -7.16 -5.77
C VAL A 556 6.57 -6.03 -5.42
N LEU A 557 7.78 -6.36 -4.99
CA LEU A 557 8.79 -5.36 -4.63
C LEU A 557 9.09 -4.45 -5.84
N GLY A 558 8.84 -3.14 -5.71
CA GLY A 558 9.10 -2.16 -6.76
C GLY A 558 8.07 -2.12 -7.90
N SER A 559 6.88 -2.71 -7.74
CA SER A 559 5.79 -2.68 -8.71
C SER A 559 4.48 -2.29 -8.03
N GLU A 560 3.68 -1.45 -8.69
CA GLU A 560 2.39 -1.00 -8.18
C GLU A 560 1.30 -2.05 -8.36
N TRP A 561 1.32 -2.82 -9.45
CA TRP A 561 0.40 -3.93 -9.65
C TRP A 561 0.93 -4.98 -10.64
N LEU A 562 0.77 -4.74 -11.95
CA LEU A 562 1.02 -5.73 -13.01
C LEU A 562 2.21 -5.39 -13.91
N GLU A 563 2.95 -4.30 -13.62
CA GLU A 563 4.05 -3.84 -14.45
C GLU A 563 5.17 -4.88 -14.57
N SER A 564 5.29 -5.72 -13.54
CA SER A 564 6.26 -6.82 -13.48
C SER A 564 5.81 -8.12 -14.16
N LEU A 565 4.61 -8.17 -14.76
CA LEU A 565 4.16 -9.36 -15.48
C LEU A 565 5.05 -9.64 -16.71
N PRO A 566 5.27 -10.92 -17.08
CA PRO A 566 5.94 -11.25 -18.33
C PRO A 566 5.23 -10.65 -19.55
N GLU A 567 6.02 -10.28 -20.56
CA GLU A 567 5.49 -9.72 -21.81
C GLU A 567 4.42 -10.65 -22.43
N LYS A 568 3.30 -10.07 -22.83
CA LYS A 568 2.15 -10.79 -23.42
C LYS A 568 1.50 -11.83 -22.49
N PHE A 569 1.80 -11.83 -21.19
CA PHE A 569 1.20 -12.79 -20.26
C PHE A 569 -0.33 -12.83 -20.37
N LEU A 570 -0.99 -11.66 -20.31
CA LEU A 570 -2.46 -11.57 -20.42
C LEU A 570 -2.97 -12.08 -21.77
N GLU A 571 -2.24 -11.83 -22.86
CA GLU A 571 -2.58 -12.35 -24.20
C GLU A 571 -2.42 -13.87 -24.29
N LYS A 572 -1.45 -14.45 -23.59
CA LYS A 572 -1.21 -15.90 -23.61
C LYS A 572 -2.16 -16.68 -22.73
N VAL A 573 -2.64 -16.07 -21.64
CA VAL A 573 -3.63 -16.70 -20.76
C VAL A 573 -5.06 -16.48 -21.26
N CYS A 574 -5.32 -15.48 -22.09
CA CYS A 574 -6.63 -15.18 -22.66
C CYS A 574 -7.75 -15.19 -21.59
N ASP A 575 -8.84 -15.89 -21.88
CA ASP A 575 -10.04 -16.00 -21.06
C ASP A 575 -9.91 -17.01 -19.91
N ARG A 576 -8.85 -17.84 -19.88
CA ARG A 576 -8.62 -18.84 -18.82
C ARG A 576 -8.07 -18.25 -17.53
N GLY A 577 -7.49 -17.04 -17.59
CA GLY A 577 -6.91 -16.35 -16.45
C GLY A 577 -7.73 -15.12 -16.06
N ARG A 578 -7.87 -14.87 -14.76
CA ARG A 578 -8.31 -13.59 -14.22
C ARG A 578 -7.33 -13.11 -13.17
N VAL A 579 -6.87 -11.86 -13.30
CA VAL A 579 -5.99 -11.21 -12.34
C VAL A 579 -6.72 -10.01 -11.76
N VAL A 580 -6.88 -9.97 -10.44
CA VAL A 580 -7.64 -8.91 -9.74
C VAL A 580 -6.85 -8.36 -8.57
N LYS A 581 -7.13 -7.11 -8.18
CA LYS A 581 -6.49 -6.48 -7.01
C LYS A 581 -6.93 -7.11 -5.70
N TRP A 582 -8.22 -7.42 -5.59
CA TRP A 582 -8.82 -7.99 -4.38
C TRP A 582 -10.18 -8.61 -4.70
N CYS A 583 -10.59 -9.65 -3.97
CA CYS A 583 -11.87 -10.34 -4.15
C CYS A 583 -12.43 -10.86 -2.81
N PRO A 584 -13.73 -11.17 -2.71
CA PRO A 584 -14.31 -11.77 -1.51
C PRO A 584 -13.89 -13.24 -1.38
N GLN A 585 -12.70 -13.48 -0.80
CA GLN A 585 -12.06 -14.80 -0.72
C GLN A 585 -12.97 -15.91 -0.18
N GLN A 586 -13.77 -15.65 0.87
CA GLN A 586 -14.68 -16.65 1.44
C GLN A 586 -15.71 -17.14 0.43
N GLU A 587 -16.32 -16.22 -0.32
CA GLU A 587 -17.28 -16.54 -1.37
C GLU A 587 -16.60 -17.22 -2.56
N VAL A 588 -15.37 -16.83 -2.90
CA VAL A 588 -14.56 -17.50 -3.94
C VAL A 588 -14.27 -18.94 -3.54
N LEU A 589 -13.77 -19.20 -2.33
CA LEU A 589 -13.47 -20.56 -1.85
C LEU A 589 -14.72 -21.44 -1.76
N ALA A 590 -15.88 -20.85 -1.46
CA ALA A 590 -17.16 -21.55 -1.48
C ALA A 590 -17.69 -21.85 -2.90
N HIS A 591 -17.11 -21.24 -3.94
CA HIS A 591 -17.59 -21.38 -5.31
C HIS A 591 -17.29 -22.78 -5.88
N PRO A 592 -18.27 -23.48 -6.49
CA PRO A 592 -18.10 -24.87 -6.95
C PRO A 592 -16.99 -25.08 -8.01
N SER A 593 -16.62 -24.04 -8.74
CA SER A 593 -15.57 -24.13 -9.77
C SER A 593 -14.16 -24.14 -9.20
N ILE A 594 -13.93 -23.74 -7.95
CA ILE A 594 -12.60 -23.77 -7.33
C ILE A 594 -12.20 -25.22 -7.06
N GLY A 595 -11.07 -25.63 -7.65
CA GLY A 595 -10.49 -26.97 -7.46
C GLY A 595 -9.34 -27.00 -6.46
N CYS A 596 -8.58 -25.92 -6.35
CA CYS A 596 -7.47 -25.80 -5.42
C CYS A 596 -7.20 -24.33 -5.06
N PHE A 597 -6.70 -24.12 -3.85
CA PHE A 597 -6.25 -22.83 -3.35
C PHE A 597 -4.73 -22.81 -3.21
N TRP A 598 -4.06 -22.07 -4.09
CA TRP A 598 -2.65 -21.73 -3.92
C TRP A 598 -2.49 -20.53 -2.97
N THR A 599 -1.92 -20.81 -1.80
CA THR A 599 -1.85 -19.90 -0.67
C THR A 599 -0.45 -19.80 -0.07
N HIS A 600 -0.18 -18.67 0.56
CA HIS A 600 0.95 -18.48 1.48
C HIS A 600 0.79 -19.21 2.83
N SER A 601 -0.30 -19.97 3.05
CA SER A 601 -0.56 -20.72 4.28
C SER A 601 -0.76 -19.86 5.54
N GLY A 602 -1.33 -18.65 5.41
CA GLY A 602 -1.80 -17.89 6.56
C GLY A 602 -3.01 -18.56 7.25
N TRP A 603 -3.05 -18.52 8.59
CA TRP A 603 -3.99 -19.34 9.37
C TRP A 603 -5.47 -19.18 9.01
N ASN A 604 -5.95 -17.94 8.82
CA ASN A 604 -7.37 -17.73 8.48
C ASN A 604 -7.70 -18.28 7.08
N SER A 605 -6.83 -18.05 6.10
CA SER A 605 -6.98 -18.60 4.75
C SER A 605 -6.99 -20.12 4.76
N THR A 606 -6.17 -20.75 5.60
CA THR A 606 -6.16 -22.21 5.79
C THR A 606 -7.49 -22.71 6.36
N LEU A 607 -8.02 -22.04 7.39
CA LEU A 607 -9.33 -22.39 7.96
C LEU A 607 -10.48 -22.19 6.97
N GLU A 608 -10.46 -21.11 6.18
CA GLU A 608 -11.45 -20.86 5.12
C GLU A 608 -11.42 -21.96 4.07
N SER A 609 -10.23 -22.41 3.66
CA SER A 609 -10.07 -23.54 2.72
C SER A 609 -10.61 -24.85 3.29
N ILE A 610 -10.33 -25.14 4.57
CA ILE A 610 -10.84 -26.32 5.27
C ILE A 610 -12.37 -26.27 5.39
N CYS A 611 -12.93 -25.11 5.73
CA CYS A 611 -14.37 -24.91 5.82
C CYS A 611 -15.07 -25.15 4.49
N GLU A 612 -14.42 -24.80 3.38
CA GLU A 612 -14.99 -24.98 2.06
C GLU A 612 -14.61 -26.28 1.35
N GLY A 613 -13.65 -27.04 1.90
CA GLY A 613 -13.25 -28.34 1.39
C GLY A 613 -12.38 -28.24 0.14
N VAL A 614 -11.59 -27.16 0.05
CA VAL A 614 -10.70 -26.87 -1.08
C VAL A 614 -9.25 -27.25 -0.72
N PRO A 615 -8.62 -28.23 -1.41
CA PRO A 615 -7.21 -28.57 -1.21
C PRO A 615 -6.28 -27.39 -1.48
N MET A 616 -5.07 -27.43 -0.90
CA MET A 616 -4.14 -26.30 -0.95
C MET A 616 -2.83 -26.61 -1.69
N ILE A 617 -2.27 -25.60 -2.34
CA ILE A 617 -0.84 -25.54 -2.69
C ILE A 617 -0.24 -24.49 -1.75
N CYS A 618 0.80 -24.87 -1.00
CA CYS A 618 1.39 -24.04 0.05
C CYS A 618 2.73 -23.46 -0.41
N SER A 619 2.84 -22.14 -0.42
CA SER A 619 4.09 -21.40 -0.66
C SER A 619 4.33 -20.43 0.50
N PRO A 620 4.75 -20.92 1.67
CA PRO A 620 4.88 -20.11 2.87
C PRO A 620 6.01 -19.07 2.72
N CYS A 621 5.75 -17.85 3.18
CA CYS A 621 6.72 -16.76 3.14
C CYS A 621 7.46 -16.60 4.48
N PHE A 622 6.73 -16.44 5.60
CA PHE A 622 7.34 -16.16 6.91
C PHE A 622 6.44 -16.48 8.12
N VAL A 623 7.00 -16.37 9.34
CA VAL A 623 6.28 -16.45 10.63
C VAL A 623 5.62 -17.81 10.86
N ASP A 624 4.30 -17.90 10.95
CA ASP A 624 3.54 -19.14 11.19
C ASP A 624 3.41 -19.99 9.93
N GLN A 625 3.53 -19.38 8.75
CA GLN A 625 3.20 -19.98 7.47
C GLN A 625 3.98 -21.28 7.17
N PRO A 626 5.32 -21.37 7.43
CA PRO A 626 6.05 -22.62 7.21
C PRO A 626 5.54 -23.78 8.06
N ILE A 627 5.16 -23.50 9.32
CA ILE A 627 4.60 -24.50 10.24
C ILE A 627 3.23 -24.96 9.72
N ILE A 628 2.36 -24.02 9.38
CA ILE A 628 1.01 -24.33 8.85
C ILE A 628 1.11 -25.13 7.56
N ALA A 629 2.06 -24.81 6.68
CA ALA A 629 2.28 -25.54 5.45
C ALA A 629 2.65 -27.02 5.70
N ARG A 630 3.51 -27.30 6.69
CA ARG A 630 3.84 -28.68 7.11
C ARG A 630 2.63 -29.41 7.70
N TYR A 631 1.78 -28.74 8.47
CA TYR A 631 0.52 -29.34 8.91
C TYR A 631 -0.40 -29.69 7.74
N VAL A 632 -0.53 -28.79 6.76
CA VAL A 632 -1.37 -29.01 5.58
C VAL A 632 -0.86 -30.18 4.73
N SER A 633 0.45 -30.26 4.48
CA SER A 633 1.03 -31.28 3.62
C SER A 633 1.28 -32.61 4.31
N ASP A 634 1.85 -32.59 5.52
CA ASP A 634 2.46 -33.79 6.13
C ASP A 634 1.56 -34.40 7.21
N VAL A 635 0.78 -33.58 7.92
CA VAL A 635 -0.11 -34.03 9.00
C VAL A 635 -1.53 -34.31 8.48
N TRP A 636 -2.19 -33.30 7.94
CA TRP A 636 -3.57 -33.42 7.44
C TRP A 636 -3.64 -34.01 6.04
N ASN A 637 -2.55 -33.95 5.27
CA ASN A 637 -2.45 -34.48 3.91
C ASN A 637 -3.56 -33.91 2.99
N ILE A 638 -3.83 -32.61 3.11
CA ILE A 638 -4.86 -31.87 2.36
C ILE A 638 -4.27 -30.82 1.40
N GLY A 639 -2.95 -30.82 1.23
CA GLY A 639 -2.28 -29.93 0.30
C GLY A 639 -0.86 -30.37 -0.02
N VAL A 640 -0.22 -29.63 -0.92
CA VAL A 640 1.17 -29.86 -1.34
C VAL A 640 2.03 -28.66 -0.96
N LEU A 641 3.21 -28.91 -0.40
CA LEU A 641 4.19 -27.87 -0.09
C LEU A 641 5.13 -27.65 -1.29
N LEU A 642 5.27 -26.39 -1.70
CA LEU A 642 6.27 -25.96 -2.67
C LEU A 642 7.63 -25.75 -1.96
N GLU A 643 8.44 -26.82 -1.89
CA GLU A 643 9.64 -26.86 -1.03
C GLU A 643 10.73 -25.85 -1.44
N ASP A 644 10.92 -25.59 -2.74
CA ASP A 644 12.07 -24.84 -3.28
C ASP A 644 11.75 -23.41 -3.71
N GLY A 645 10.66 -22.84 -3.21
CA GLY A 645 10.23 -21.49 -3.59
C GLY A 645 9.53 -21.47 -4.94
N PHE A 646 9.43 -20.30 -5.56
CA PHE A 646 8.52 -20.07 -6.70
C PHE A 646 9.05 -20.57 -8.04
N GLU A 647 9.82 -21.64 -8.14
CA GLU A 647 10.33 -22.09 -9.45
C GLU A 647 9.19 -22.61 -10.36
N ARG A 648 9.12 -22.13 -11.61
CA ARG A 648 8.03 -22.47 -12.56
C ARG A 648 7.82 -23.98 -12.76
N VAL A 649 8.88 -24.78 -12.70
CA VAL A 649 8.81 -26.24 -12.83
C VAL A 649 8.15 -26.86 -11.60
N GLY A 650 8.57 -26.44 -10.40
CA GLY A 650 7.96 -26.86 -9.14
C GLY A 650 6.49 -26.46 -9.07
N ILE A 651 6.14 -25.25 -9.52
CA ILE A 651 4.76 -24.77 -9.60
C ILE A 651 3.92 -25.69 -10.50
N GLY A 652 4.40 -25.99 -11.70
CA GLY A 652 3.70 -26.90 -12.62
C GLY A 652 3.48 -28.29 -12.02
N ILE A 653 4.47 -28.83 -11.31
CA ILE A 653 4.36 -30.13 -10.61
C ILE A 653 3.33 -30.05 -9.48
N ALA A 654 3.37 -29.01 -8.65
CA ALA A 654 2.43 -28.84 -7.54
C ALA A 654 0.99 -28.69 -8.02
N ILE A 655 0.76 -27.89 -9.08
CA ILE A 655 -0.55 -27.75 -9.71
C ILE A 655 -1.03 -29.10 -10.25
N LYS A 656 -0.17 -29.85 -10.94
CA LYS A 656 -0.52 -31.16 -11.47
C LYS A 656 -0.91 -32.14 -10.35
N ARG A 657 -0.13 -32.21 -9.27
CA ARG A 657 -0.42 -33.06 -8.11
C ARG A 657 -1.76 -32.73 -7.47
N ALA A 658 -2.06 -31.45 -7.30
CA ALA A 658 -3.29 -30.99 -6.64
C ALA A 658 -4.55 -31.10 -7.52
N MET A 659 -4.41 -30.84 -8.83
CA MET A 659 -5.55 -30.71 -9.73
C MET A 659 -5.79 -31.95 -10.60
N MET A 660 -4.75 -32.66 -11.02
CA MET A 660 -4.81 -33.65 -12.10
C MET A 660 -4.49 -35.08 -11.67
N ASP A 661 -3.57 -35.26 -10.72
CA ASP A 661 -3.15 -36.59 -10.26
C ASP A 661 -4.11 -37.17 -9.20
N ASN A 662 -4.01 -38.49 -8.94
CA ASN A 662 -4.82 -39.18 -7.94
C ASN A 662 -4.63 -38.61 -6.52
N GLU A 663 -3.43 -38.09 -6.23
CA GLU A 663 -3.13 -37.40 -4.98
C GLU A 663 -4.10 -36.24 -4.72
N GLY A 664 -4.48 -35.50 -5.77
CA GLY A 664 -5.48 -34.43 -5.72
C GLY A 664 -6.86 -34.90 -5.26
N GLU A 665 -7.32 -36.06 -5.75
CA GLU A 665 -8.59 -36.65 -5.32
C GLU A 665 -8.54 -37.10 -3.86
N GLU A 666 -7.43 -37.73 -3.43
CA GLU A 666 -7.26 -38.12 -2.03
C GLU A 666 -7.26 -36.91 -1.09
N MET A 667 -6.60 -35.81 -1.49
CA MET A 667 -6.64 -34.55 -0.74
C MET A 667 -8.08 -34.01 -0.64
N ARG A 668 -8.85 -34.04 -1.74
CA ARG A 668 -10.27 -33.63 -1.75
C ARG A 668 -11.12 -34.48 -0.81
N GLU A 669 -10.91 -35.80 -0.78
CA GLU A 669 -11.62 -36.69 0.15
C GLU A 669 -11.29 -36.36 1.61
N ARG A 670 -10.00 -36.19 1.94
CA ARG A 670 -9.56 -35.89 3.31
C ARG A 670 -10.11 -34.54 3.77
N ILE A 671 -9.98 -33.49 2.97
CA ILE A 671 -10.48 -32.16 3.36
C ILE A 671 -12.00 -32.10 3.41
N SER A 672 -12.72 -32.88 2.59
CA SER A 672 -14.17 -33.00 2.70
C SER A 672 -14.61 -33.60 4.04
N ARG A 673 -13.84 -34.55 4.60
CA ARG A 673 -14.09 -35.07 5.95
C ARG A 673 -13.83 -34.01 7.02
N LEU A 674 -12.80 -33.18 6.85
CA LEU A 674 -12.54 -32.05 7.75
C LEU A 674 -13.65 -30.99 7.67
N LYS A 675 -14.17 -30.69 6.47
CA LYS A 675 -15.35 -29.83 6.27
C LYS A 675 -16.57 -30.34 7.05
N VAL A 676 -16.81 -31.66 7.07
CA VAL A 676 -17.88 -32.23 7.89
C VAL A 676 -17.59 -32.04 9.38
N LYS A 677 -16.37 -32.32 9.84
CA LYS A 677 -15.98 -32.15 11.25
C LYS A 677 -16.13 -30.71 11.73
N VAL A 678 -15.76 -29.72 10.92
CA VAL A 678 -15.86 -28.31 11.31
C VAL A 678 -17.32 -27.87 11.41
N ASN A 679 -18.22 -28.37 10.55
CA ASN A 679 -19.64 -28.07 10.69
C ASN A 679 -20.21 -28.70 11.98
N LEU A 680 -19.87 -29.96 12.25
CA LEU A 680 -20.31 -30.65 13.47
C LEU A 680 -19.75 -30.03 14.76
N SER A 681 -18.56 -29.42 14.72
CA SER A 681 -17.98 -28.74 15.89
C SER A 681 -18.73 -27.44 16.23
N LEU A 682 -19.32 -26.79 15.22
CA LEU A 682 -20.07 -25.54 15.34
C LEU A 682 -21.55 -25.76 15.70
N ASP A 683 -22.12 -26.91 15.33
CA ASP A 683 -23.50 -27.29 15.63
C ASP A 683 -23.78 -27.32 17.15
N GLU A 684 -25.07 -27.28 17.52
CA GLU A 684 -25.48 -27.37 18.92
C GLU A 684 -24.93 -28.65 19.58
N GLY A 685 -24.17 -28.48 20.67
CA GLY A 685 -23.50 -29.58 21.35
C GLY A 685 -22.18 -30.03 20.71
N GLY A 686 -21.75 -29.41 19.61
CA GLY A 686 -20.41 -29.54 19.03
C GLY A 686 -19.31 -29.00 19.94
N SER A 687 -18.05 -29.33 19.64
CA SER A 687 -16.89 -28.99 20.48
C SER A 687 -16.66 -27.46 20.58
N SER A 688 -16.67 -26.74 19.45
CA SER A 688 -16.52 -25.28 19.43
C SER A 688 -17.72 -24.59 20.08
N ASN A 689 -18.94 -25.07 19.83
CA ASN A 689 -20.16 -24.56 20.46
C ASN A 689 -20.12 -24.69 22.00
N LYS A 690 -19.74 -25.87 22.50
CA LYS A 690 -19.52 -26.11 23.93
C LYS A 690 -18.40 -25.23 24.49
N SER A 691 -17.30 -25.07 23.77
CA SER A 691 -16.18 -24.24 24.19
C SER A 691 -16.58 -22.77 24.33
N LEU A 692 -17.42 -22.26 23.41
CA LEU A 692 -17.98 -20.91 23.51
C LEU A 692 -18.84 -20.74 24.76
N LYS A 693 -19.73 -21.70 25.04
CA LYS A 693 -20.53 -21.67 26.28
C LYS A 693 -19.64 -21.69 27.52
N SER A 694 -18.64 -22.58 27.56
CA SER A 694 -17.69 -22.66 28.66
C SER A 694 -16.89 -21.37 28.85
N LEU A 695 -16.53 -20.68 27.76
CA LEU A 695 -15.88 -19.37 27.85
C LEU A 695 -16.80 -18.32 28.47
N VAL A 696 -18.07 -18.25 28.04
CA VAL A 696 -19.04 -17.31 28.59
C VAL A 696 -19.27 -17.57 30.09
N ASP A 697 -19.46 -18.84 30.47
CA ASP A 697 -19.63 -19.24 31.87
C ASP A 697 -18.37 -18.90 32.69
N TYR A 698 -17.18 -19.08 32.12
CA TYR A 698 -15.91 -18.75 32.78
C TYR A 698 -15.73 -17.24 32.98
N ILE A 699 -15.97 -16.42 31.95
CA ILE A 699 -15.90 -14.95 32.05
C ILE A 699 -16.93 -14.43 33.06
N SER A 700 -18.11 -15.04 33.11
CA SER A 700 -19.17 -14.67 34.05
C SER A 700 -18.86 -15.04 35.51
N SER A 701 -17.80 -15.82 35.75
CA SER A 701 -17.37 -16.25 37.08
C SER A 701 -16.29 -15.35 37.71
N PHE A 702 -15.73 -14.42 36.93
CA PHE A 702 -14.89 -13.34 37.45
C PHE A 702 -15.74 -12.35 38.26
#